data_AF-A0A3D1PL53-F1
#
_entry.id   AF-A0A3D1PL53-F1
#
_cell.length_a   1.000
_cell.length_b   1.000
_cell.length_c   1.000
_cell.angle_alpha   90.00
_cell.angle_beta   90.00
_cell.angle_gamma   90.00
#
_symmetry.space_group_name_H-M   'P 1'
#
loop_
_entity.id
_entity.type
_entity.pdbx_description
1 polymer ?
#
loop_
_entity_poly.entity_id
_entity_poly.type
_entity_poly.pdbx_seq_one_letter_code
_entity_poly.pdbx_strand_id
1 'polypeptide(L)'
;MEKEENILGYEKIGKLIRKFSIPCIISLLVNSLYNIVDQIFIGWGVGYLGNGATNVVFPLTMICLAFALMFGDGASAYLSLKLGQKKNEEAAKGIGNGISLSVIISIILFTIIELFLPTLLNVFGCTDEFMSYALSYGRIIGVGLPFMIIGTTLNSMIRADGKPKYAMTSMVIGAILNVILDPIFIFALKKGVEGAAIATVISQIVTFVINILYIKKFQSIKLNKKSFKLKLNVALKVSALGISSFITQMSIVLVIAFENNLLKKYGGESKFGSEIPITVLGIVMKISQILNSIIIGISAGAQPILGYNYGARKFGRVKDTLKIVLGLSVIISTIAFILFQTIPDKLISIFGSGDENYMEFACIAFRTYLMLCICNGIQIPSGIFFQAIGKSIKSAILSLSRQVLFLIPAMVVFGHMFGIQGVLYSGPFADGLAFIIASILLINEVRKLKNGTEKNIRNKKADTNINNNENKHIIITLSREYGSGGRYIGKLVAEKLGIKLYDKEFITEIAEETGLSEEYIKENEQKRENLSILNNGYYFGLNNADELFIKESKLIKKVADEESCVIVGRCADYILRNREDVLKIFVYSDMENKIERATKFYGLNKESAKKEINRIDKLRANHYKYYTENDWRDSSNYDICINSDALGVERASEIICDIVNNKVTVS
;
A
#
# COMPACT_ATOMS: atom_id res chain seq x y z
N MET A 1 23.39 24.12 -13.15
CA MET A 1 22.03 23.76 -13.60
C MET A 1 21.14 23.76 -12.38
N GLU A 2 20.26 24.75 -12.26
CA GLU A 2 19.21 24.78 -11.24
C GLU A 2 18.39 23.48 -11.34
N LYS A 3 18.30 22.72 -10.24
CA LYS A 3 17.39 21.57 -10.15
C LYS A 3 15.98 22.12 -10.35
N GLU A 4 15.32 21.79 -11.46
CA GLU A 4 13.88 22.05 -11.61
C GLU A 4 13.17 21.52 -10.36
N GLU A 5 12.67 22.42 -9.51
CA GLU A 5 11.90 22.02 -8.34
C GLU A 5 10.73 21.15 -8.81
N ASN A 6 10.45 20.06 -8.12
CA ASN A 6 9.31 19.22 -8.48
C ASN A 6 8.01 20.01 -8.26
N ILE A 7 7.18 20.12 -9.31
CA ILE A 7 5.91 20.85 -9.33
C ILE A 7 5.02 20.55 -8.11
N LEU A 8 5.11 19.33 -7.56
CA LEU A 8 4.34 18.89 -6.39
C LEU A 8 4.62 19.74 -5.15
N GLY A 9 5.81 20.34 -5.06
CA GLY A 9 6.29 21.10 -3.90
C GLY A 9 5.93 22.58 -3.86
N TYR A 10 5.55 23.19 -4.98
CA TYR A 10 5.33 24.65 -5.05
C TYR A 10 4.03 25.04 -5.78
N GLU A 11 3.58 24.27 -6.77
CA GLU A 11 2.38 24.59 -7.55
C GLU A 11 1.12 24.63 -6.66
N LYS A 12 0.10 25.37 -7.08
CA LYS A 12 -1.16 25.48 -6.32
C LYS A 12 -1.82 24.11 -6.17
N ILE A 13 -2.18 23.74 -4.94
CA ILE A 13 -2.74 22.42 -4.61
C ILE A 13 -4.00 22.11 -5.45
N GLY A 14 -4.89 23.08 -5.65
CA GLY A 14 -6.08 22.90 -6.50
C GLY A 14 -5.75 22.55 -7.96
N LYS A 15 -4.68 23.15 -8.52
CA LYS A 15 -4.22 22.83 -9.88
C LYS A 15 -3.62 21.44 -9.96
N LEU A 16 -2.86 21.03 -8.93
CA LEU A 16 -2.33 19.67 -8.82
C LEU A 16 -3.45 18.63 -8.69
N ILE A 17 -4.41 18.84 -7.79
CA ILE A 17 -5.57 17.94 -7.64
C ILE A 17 -6.32 17.81 -8.97
N ARG A 18 -6.59 18.92 -9.67
CA ARG A 18 -7.25 18.86 -10.99
C ARG A 18 -6.45 18.05 -12.01
N LYS A 19 -5.13 18.23 -12.04
CA LYS A 19 -4.22 17.57 -12.99
C LYS A 19 -4.13 16.05 -12.75
N PHE A 20 -4.13 15.60 -11.49
CA PHE A 20 -3.91 14.19 -11.15
C PHE A 20 -5.21 13.42 -10.84
N SER A 21 -6.17 14.04 -10.16
CA SER A 21 -7.41 13.36 -9.75
C SER A 21 -8.43 13.22 -10.87
N ILE A 22 -8.58 14.18 -11.79
CA ILE A 22 -9.56 14.05 -12.89
C ILE A 22 -9.28 12.81 -13.77
N PRO A 23 -8.05 12.59 -14.27
CA PRO A 23 -7.76 11.39 -15.07
C PRO A 23 -8.00 10.10 -14.27
N CYS A 24 -7.69 10.11 -12.97
CA CYS A 24 -7.90 8.95 -12.10
C CYS A 24 -9.39 8.65 -11.90
N ILE A 25 -10.21 9.67 -11.65
CA ILE A 25 -11.68 9.56 -11.55
C ILE A 25 -12.25 9.00 -12.86
N ILE A 26 -11.88 9.56 -14.02
CA ILE A 26 -12.37 9.08 -15.32
C ILE A 26 -12.01 7.60 -15.51
N SER A 27 -10.77 7.21 -15.21
CA SER A 27 -10.33 5.82 -15.33
C SER A 27 -11.14 4.86 -14.48
N LEU A 28 -11.41 5.20 -13.22
CA LEU A 28 -12.18 4.35 -12.31
C LEU A 28 -13.68 4.36 -12.64
N LEU A 29 -14.22 5.50 -13.07
CA LEU A 29 -15.61 5.62 -13.51
C LEU A 29 -15.88 4.80 -14.77
N VAL A 30 -15.02 4.89 -15.80
CA VAL A 30 -15.20 4.09 -17.02
C VAL A 30 -15.25 2.60 -16.69
N ASN A 31 -14.38 2.14 -15.77
CA ASN A 31 -14.38 0.76 -15.31
C ASN A 31 -15.68 0.38 -14.59
N SER A 32 -16.20 1.24 -13.72
CA SER A 32 -17.45 0.97 -13.00
C SER A 32 -18.70 1.10 -13.89
N LEU A 33 -18.67 1.96 -14.91
CA LEU A 33 -19.80 2.20 -15.81
C LEU A 33 -20.06 1.02 -16.73
N TYR A 34 -19.06 0.39 -17.35
CA TYR A 34 -19.33 -0.76 -18.23
C TYR A 34 -19.89 -1.95 -17.44
N ASN A 35 -19.36 -2.21 -16.23
CA ASN A 35 -19.88 -3.26 -15.34
C ASN A 35 -21.35 -3.02 -14.93
N ILE A 36 -21.82 -1.78 -14.98
CA ILE A 36 -23.20 -1.41 -14.69
C ILE A 36 -24.07 -1.49 -15.94
N VAL A 37 -23.55 -1.06 -17.09
CA VAL A 37 -24.26 -1.16 -18.37
C VAL A 37 -24.62 -2.61 -18.70
N ASP A 38 -23.69 -3.55 -18.46
CA ASP A 38 -23.95 -4.99 -18.59
C ASP A 38 -25.16 -5.43 -17.74
N GLN A 39 -25.16 -5.07 -16.45
CA GLN A 39 -26.27 -5.38 -15.54
C GLN A 39 -27.59 -4.70 -15.93
N ILE A 40 -27.54 -3.49 -16.50
CA ILE A 40 -28.72 -2.78 -16.99
C ILE A 40 -29.34 -3.57 -18.15
N PHE A 41 -28.53 -4.01 -19.11
CA PHE A 41 -29.02 -4.77 -20.25
C PHE A 41 -29.55 -6.15 -19.84
N ILE A 42 -28.90 -6.84 -18.90
CA ILE A 42 -29.42 -8.09 -18.34
C ILE A 42 -30.77 -7.85 -17.65
N GLY A 43 -30.86 -6.80 -16.85
CA GLY A 43 -32.09 -6.41 -16.18
C GLY A 43 -33.24 -6.10 -17.14
N TRP A 44 -32.98 -5.45 -18.27
CA TRP A 44 -33.99 -5.19 -19.30
C TRP A 44 -34.34 -6.43 -20.14
N GLY A 45 -33.36 -7.29 -20.42
CA GLY A 45 -33.54 -8.44 -21.31
C GLY A 45 -34.07 -9.70 -20.63
N VAL A 46 -33.69 -9.93 -19.38
CA VAL A 46 -34.01 -11.16 -18.62
C VAL A 46 -34.82 -10.85 -17.36
N GLY A 47 -34.67 -9.65 -16.80
CA GLY A 47 -35.30 -9.27 -15.55
C GLY A 47 -34.40 -9.50 -14.33
N TYR A 48 -35.00 -9.33 -13.15
CA TYR A 48 -34.24 -9.33 -11.89
C TYR A 48 -33.61 -10.70 -11.59
N LEU A 49 -34.22 -11.82 -12.04
CA LEU A 49 -33.62 -13.15 -11.88
C LEU A 49 -32.27 -13.29 -12.60
N GLY A 50 -32.13 -12.71 -13.80
CA GLY A 50 -30.86 -12.66 -14.52
C GLY A 50 -29.80 -11.87 -13.74
N ASN A 51 -30.21 -10.74 -13.17
CA ASN A 51 -29.34 -9.91 -12.33
C ASN A 51 -28.90 -10.62 -11.04
N GLY A 52 -29.81 -11.35 -10.38
CA GLY A 52 -29.48 -12.15 -9.21
C GLY A 52 -28.49 -13.27 -9.53
N ALA A 53 -28.67 -13.95 -10.66
CA ALA A 53 -27.76 -14.99 -11.12
C ALA A 53 -26.34 -14.46 -11.37
N THR A 54 -26.18 -13.29 -12.01
CA THR A 54 -24.84 -12.71 -12.21
C THR A 54 -24.19 -12.26 -10.91
N ASN A 55 -24.97 -11.77 -9.94
CA ASN A 55 -24.46 -11.42 -8.60
C ASN A 55 -23.89 -12.63 -7.86
N VAL A 56 -24.52 -13.80 -7.98
CA VAL A 56 -24.04 -15.05 -7.36
C VAL A 56 -22.77 -15.58 -8.03
N VAL A 57 -22.58 -15.33 -9.33
CA VAL A 57 -21.36 -15.72 -10.07
C VAL A 57 -20.19 -14.77 -9.79
N PHE A 58 -20.49 -13.51 -9.44
CA PHE A 58 -19.49 -12.44 -9.27
C PHE A 58 -18.30 -12.76 -8.33
N PRO A 59 -18.47 -13.47 -7.19
CA PRO A 59 -17.35 -13.90 -6.34
C PRO A 59 -16.27 -14.68 -7.09
N LEU A 60 -16.62 -15.48 -8.10
CA LEU A 60 -15.65 -16.23 -8.92
C LEU A 60 -14.72 -15.30 -9.71
N THR A 61 -15.30 -14.21 -10.23
CA THR A 61 -14.54 -13.17 -10.93
C THR A 61 -13.61 -12.45 -9.97
N MET A 62 -14.06 -12.19 -8.74
CA MET A 62 -13.26 -11.52 -7.71
C MET A 62 -12.09 -12.38 -7.20
N ILE A 63 -12.27 -13.69 -7.06
CA ILE A 63 -11.16 -14.62 -6.76
C ILE A 63 -10.09 -14.54 -7.86
N CYS A 64 -10.51 -14.58 -9.13
CA CYS A 64 -9.59 -14.48 -10.26
C CYS A 64 -8.88 -13.12 -10.29
N LEU A 65 -9.61 -12.03 -10.03
CA LEU A 65 -9.05 -10.68 -9.93
C LEU A 65 -8.04 -10.57 -8.78
N ALA A 66 -8.29 -11.24 -7.64
CA ALA A 66 -7.37 -11.27 -6.50
C ALA A 66 -5.98 -11.77 -6.90
N PHE A 67 -5.92 -12.91 -7.60
CA PHE A 67 -4.66 -13.46 -8.10
C PHE A 67 -4.05 -12.61 -9.22
N ALA A 68 -4.87 -12.09 -10.12
CA ALA A 68 -4.40 -11.25 -11.22
C ALA A 68 -3.67 -9.99 -10.71
N LEU A 69 -4.25 -9.31 -9.70
CA LEU A 69 -3.65 -8.16 -9.06
C LEU A 69 -2.45 -8.54 -8.18
N MET A 70 -2.50 -9.67 -7.47
CA MET A 70 -1.36 -10.16 -6.69
C MET A 70 -0.11 -10.31 -7.55
N PHE A 71 -0.22 -10.95 -8.71
CA PHE A 71 0.91 -11.12 -9.62
C PHE A 71 1.24 -9.84 -10.39
N GLY A 72 0.22 -9.08 -10.81
CA GLY A 72 0.39 -7.84 -11.57
C GLY A 72 1.08 -6.74 -10.78
N ASP A 73 0.51 -6.38 -9.63
CA ASP A 73 1.05 -5.34 -8.75
C ASP A 73 2.36 -5.81 -8.10
N GLY A 74 2.42 -7.11 -7.76
CA GLY A 74 3.62 -7.75 -7.24
C GLY A 74 4.82 -7.65 -8.19
N ALA A 75 4.61 -8.01 -9.46
CA ALA A 75 5.66 -7.94 -10.47
C ALA A 75 5.99 -6.50 -10.86
N SER A 76 5.00 -5.61 -10.86
CA SER A 76 5.16 -4.17 -11.11
C SER A 76 6.07 -3.51 -10.07
N ALA A 77 5.85 -3.82 -8.79
CA ALA A 77 6.74 -3.39 -7.74
C ALA A 77 8.13 -3.99 -7.97
N TYR A 78 8.24 -5.32 -8.14
CA TYR A 78 9.53 -6.01 -8.31
C TYR A 78 10.36 -5.42 -9.46
N LEU A 79 9.70 -5.08 -10.56
CA LEU A 79 10.29 -4.37 -11.71
C LEU A 79 10.90 -3.04 -11.27
N SER A 80 10.11 -2.13 -10.70
CA SER A 80 10.57 -0.80 -10.26
C SER A 80 11.78 -0.89 -9.32
N LEU A 81 11.79 -1.90 -8.45
CA LEU A 81 12.82 -2.11 -7.45
C LEU A 81 14.13 -2.61 -8.03
N LYS A 82 14.05 -3.59 -8.94
CA LYS A 82 15.23 -4.12 -9.62
C LYS A 82 15.78 -3.12 -10.63
N LEU A 83 14.95 -2.32 -11.28
CA LEU A 83 15.39 -1.18 -12.09
C LEU A 83 16.12 -0.13 -11.23
N GLY A 84 15.58 0.23 -10.05
CA GLY A 84 16.24 1.13 -9.11
C GLY A 84 17.60 0.60 -8.62
N GLN A 85 17.72 -0.72 -8.46
CA GLN A 85 18.99 -1.42 -8.15
C GLN A 85 19.91 -1.61 -9.37
N LYS A 86 19.54 -1.11 -10.55
CA LYS A 86 20.22 -1.33 -11.85
C LYS A 86 20.38 -2.82 -12.23
N LYS A 87 19.51 -3.69 -11.72
CA LYS A 87 19.49 -5.15 -11.95
C LYS A 87 18.42 -5.53 -12.99
N ASN A 88 18.59 -5.09 -14.23
CA ASN A 88 17.60 -5.24 -15.31
C ASN A 88 17.26 -6.72 -15.63
N GLU A 89 18.24 -7.63 -15.57
CA GLU A 89 17.97 -9.06 -15.81
C GLU A 89 17.10 -9.69 -14.72
N GLU A 90 17.32 -9.31 -13.45
CA GLU A 90 16.48 -9.77 -12.35
C GLU A 90 15.08 -9.17 -12.48
N ALA A 91 14.98 -7.89 -12.86
CA ALA A 91 13.71 -7.24 -13.14
C ALA A 91 12.90 -8.01 -14.21
N ALA A 92 13.57 -8.42 -15.29
CA ALA A 92 12.98 -9.24 -16.34
C ALA A 92 12.54 -10.63 -15.85
N LYS A 93 13.30 -11.28 -14.97
CA LYS A 93 12.90 -12.54 -14.33
C LYS A 93 11.66 -12.35 -13.46
N GLY A 94 11.55 -11.23 -12.74
CA GLY A 94 10.36 -10.91 -11.93
C GLY A 94 9.09 -10.80 -12.76
N ILE A 95 9.14 -10.00 -13.84
CA ILE A 95 8.03 -9.87 -14.80
C ILE A 95 7.69 -11.22 -15.41
N GLY A 96 8.67 -11.95 -15.92
CA GLY A 96 8.46 -13.27 -16.52
C GLY A 96 7.86 -14.28 -15.53
N ASN A 97 8.28 -14.27 -14.26
CA ASN A 97 7.70 -15.13 -13.22
C ASN A 97 6.26 -14.72 -12.87
N GLY A 98 5.95 -13.43 -12.77
CA GLY A 98 4.58 -12.96 -12.56
C GLY A 98 3.64 -13.41 -13.68
N ILE A 99 4.08 -13.30 -14.94
CA ILE A 99 3.31 -13.79 -16.10
C ILE A 99 3.15 -15.31 -16.04
N SER A 100 4.24 -16.07 -15.81
CA SER A 100 4.17 -17.53 -15.73
C SER A 100 3.26 -18.00 -14.59
N LEU A 101 3.29 -17.37 -13.42
CA LEU A 101 2.37 -17.64 -12.32
C LEU A 101 0.92 -17.34 -12.70
N SER A 102 0.67 -16.22 -13.38
CA SER A 102 -0.69 -15.85 -13.84
C SER A 102 -1.26 -16.89 -14.82
N VAL A 103 -0.43 -17.45 -15.70
CA VAL A 103 -0.83 -18.53 -16.62
C VAL A 103 -1.13 -19.81 -15.84
N ILE A 104 -0.23 -20.22 -14.94
CA ILE A 104 -0.42 -21.44 -14.13
C ILE A 104 -1.69 -21.34 -13.29
N ILE A 105 -1.87 -20.24 -12.54
CA ILE A 105 -3.05 -20.08 -11.69
C ILE A 105 -4.33 -20.01 -12.52
N SER A 106 -4.27 -19.41 -13.71
CA SER A 106 -5.45 -19.25 -14.55
C SER A 106 -6.00 -20.58 -15.04
N ILE A 107 -5.11 -21.51 -15.40
CA ILE A 107 -5.47 -22.87 -15.80
C ILE A 107 -6.03 -23.64 -14.60
N ILE A 108 -5.41 -23.52 -13.44
CA ILE A 108 -5.86 -24.17 -12.21
C ILE A 108 -7.27 -23.67 -11.83
N LEU A 109 -7.46 -22.35 -11.77
CA LEU A 109 -8.74 -21.76 -11.40
C LEU A 109 -9.82 -22.04 -12.44
N PHE A 110 -9.52 -21.98 -13.75
CA PHE A 110 -10.45 -22.42 -14.79
C PHE A 110 -10.89 -23.86 -14.58
N THR A 111 -9.94 -24.76 -14.36
CA THR A 111 -10.24 -26.18 -14.14
C THR A 111 -11.10 -26.39 -12.89
N ILE A 112 -10.78 -25.73 -11.78
CA ILE A 112 -11.56 -25.82 -10.54
C ILE A 112 -12.97 -25.25 -10.75
N ILE A 113 -13.08 -24.08 -11.38
CA ILE A 113 -14.37 -23.43 -11.61
C ILE A 113 -15.23 -24.30 -12.52
N GLU A 114 -14.72 -24.81 -13.63
CA GLU A 114 -15.48 -25.69 -14.51
C GLU A 114 -15.87 -27.02 -13.83
N LEU A 115 -14.97 -27.66 -13.08
CA LEU A 115 -15.31 -28.93 -12.44
C LEU A 115 -16.32 -28.77 -11.29
N PHE A 116 -16.23 -27.67 -10.54
CA PHE A 116 -16.99 -27.47 -9.31
C PHE A 116 -18.00 -26.32 -9.37
N LEU A 117 -18.33 -25.80 -10.56
CA LEU A 117 -19.21 -24.62 -10.71
C LEU A 117 -20.51 -24.73 -9.90
N PRO A 118 -21.31 -25.82 -10.00
CA PRO A 118 -22.56 -25.91 -9.25
C PRO A 118 -22.34 -25.85 -7.73
N THR A 119 -21.29 -26.51 -7.24
CA THR A 119 -20.92 -26.49 -5.82
C THR A 119 -20.47 -25.10 -5.37
N LEU A 120 -19.66 -24.42 -6.18
CA LEU A 120 -19.20 -23.06 -5.91
C LEU A 120 -20.38 -22.07 -5.89
N LEU A 121 -21.31 -22.17 -6.82
CA LEU A 121 -22.51 -21.34 -6.85
C LEU A 121 -23.35 -21.54 -5.58
N ASN A 122 -23.53 -22.79 -5.13
CA ASN A 122 -24.20 -23.07 -3.86
C ASN A 122 -23.49 -22.44 -2.66
N VAL A 123 -22.15 -22.52 -2.61
CA VAL A 123 -21.34 -21.85 -1.57
C VAL A 123 -21.55 -20.33 -1.58
N PHE A 124 -21.77 -19.72 -2.75
CA PHE A 124 -22.04 -18.29 -2.89
C PHE A 124 -23.52 -17.91 -2.77
N GLY A 125 -24.37 -18.81 -2.28
CA GLY A 125 -25.77 -18.53 -1.96
C GLY A 125 -26.72 -18.61 -3.15
N CYS A 126 -26.40 -19.37 -4.20
CA CYS A 126 -27.31 -19.60 -5.32
C CYS A 126 -28.61 -20.25 -4.86
N THR A 127 -29.75 -19.73 -5.31
CA THR A 127 -31.07 -20.34 -5.12
C THR A 127 -31.40 -21.25 -6.30
N ASP A 128 -32.44 -22.08 -6.16
CA ASP A 128 -32.85 -22.97 -7.24
C ASP A 128 -33.35 -22.18 -8.46
N GLU A 129 -33.99 -21.03 -8.25
CA GLU A 129 -34.43 -20.14 -9.34
C GLU A 129 -33.25 -19.50 -10.09
N PHE A 130 -32.14 -19.22 -9.41
CA PHE A 130 -30.93 -18.69 -10.04
C PHE A 130 -30.10 -19.75 -10.74
N MET A 131 -30.19 -21.01 -10.33
CA MET A 131 -29.22 -22.05 -10.72
C MET A 131 -29.06 -22.20 -12.23
N SER A 132 -30.16 -22.20 -12.99
CA SER A 132 -30.11 -22.34 -14.45
C SER A 132 -29.40 -21.15 -15.13
N TYR A 133 -29.76 -19.92 -14.74
CA TYR A 133 -29.12 -18.70 -15.24
C TYR A 133 -27.66 -18.59 -14.78
N ALA A 134 -27.36 -18.94 -13.54
CA ALA A 134 -26.02 -18.85 -12.97
C ALA A 134 -25.06 -19.87 -13.58
N LEU A 135 -25.53 -21.08 -13.91
CA LEU A 135 -24.73 -22.07 -14.61
C LEU A 135 -24.44 -21.65 -16.06
N SER A 136 -25.46 -21.27 -16.82
CA SER A 136 -25.29 -20.84 -18.21
C SER A 136 -24.35 -19.64 -18.33
N TYR A 137 -24.56 -18.61 -17.50
CA TYR A 137 -23.68 -17.46 -17.40
C TYR A 137 -22.27 -17.82 -16.89
N GLY A 138 -22.18 -18.57 -15.79
CA GLY A 138 -20.94 -18.90 -15.11
C GLY A 138 -19.99 -19.77 -15.93
N ARG A 139 -20.50 -20.72 -16.72
CA ARG A 139 -19.70 -21.56 -17.64
C ARG A 139 -19.03 -20.73 -18.72
N ILE A 140 -19.79 -19.81 -19.32
CA ILE A 140 -19.25 -18.95 -20.37
C ILE A 140 -18.20 -18.00 -19.78
N ILE A 141 -18.52 -17.34 -18.66
CA ILE A 141 -17.54 -16.50 -17.94
C ILE A 141 -16.30 -17.29 -17.55
N GLY A 142 -16.46 -18.54 -17.11
CA GLY A 142 -15.36 -19.47 -16.78
C GLY A 142 -14.28 -19.50 -17.86
N VAL A 143 -14.68 -19.64 -19.13
CA VAL A 143 -13.78 -19.63 -20.30
C VAL A 143 -13.03 -18.30 -20.46
N GLY A 144 -13.64 -17.17 -20.07
CA GLY A 144 -13.02 -15.85 -20.11
C GLY A 144 -11.99 -15.59 -19.01
N LEU A 145 -12.15 -16.22 -17.84
CA LEU A 145 -11.36 -15.91 -16.65
C LEU A 145 -9.84 -16.05 -16.87
N PRO A 146 -9.31 -17.02 -17.63
CA PRO A 146 -7.89 -17.06 -17.91
C PRO A 146 -7.36 -15.85 -18.67
N PHE A 147 -8.10 -15.40 -19.68
CA PHE A 147 -7.75 -14.19 -20.44
C PHE A 147 -7.82 -12.95 -19.57
N MET A 148 -8.83 -12.87 -18.70
CA MET A 148 -8.96 -11.79 -17.73
C MET A 148 -7.77 -11.75 -16.75
N ILE A 149 -7.37 -12.89 -16.17
CA ILE A 149 -6.27 -12.97 -15.22
C ILE A 149 -4.98 -12.48 -15.87
N ILE A 150 -4.59 -13.10 -16.99
CA ILE A 150 -3.32 -12.78 -17.65
C ILE A 150 -3.35 -11.35 -18.19
N GLY A 151 -4.46 -10.95 -18.81
CA GLY A 151 -4.66 -9.61 -19.37
C GLY A 151 -4.53 -8.52 -18.31
N THR A 152 -5.12 -8.72 -17.12
CA THR A 152 -5.06 -7.77 -16.00
C THR A 152 -3.68 -7.75 -15.36
N THR A 153 -3.05 -8.90 -15.15
CA THR A 153 -1.67 -9.00 -14.67
C THR A 153 -0.70 -8.22 -15.57
N LEU A 154 -0.79 -8.43 -16.89
CA LEU A 154 0.01 -7.69 -17.87
C LEU A 154 -0.31 -6.20 -17.83
N ASN A 155 -1.58 -5.82 -17.72
CA ASN A 155 -1.97 -4.42 -17.67
C ASN A 155 -1.29 -3.65 -16.53
N SER A 156 -1.21 -4.24 -15.32
CA SER A 156 -0.43 -3.64 -14.21
C SER A 156 1.05 -3.47 -14.57
N MET A 157 1.67 -4.49 -15.17
CA MET A 157 3.09 -4.44 -15.56
C MET A 157 3.37 -3.39 -16.65
N ILE A 158 2.45 -3.20 -17.61
CA ILE A 158 2.57 -2.18 -18.67
C ILE A 158 2.57 -0.77 -18.07
N ARG A 159 1.74 -0.53 -17.04
CA ARG A 159 1.75 0.76 -16.32
C ARG A 159 3.10 0.98 -15.64
N ALA A 160 3.65 -0.05 -15.00
CA ALA A 160 4.94 0.01 -14.32
C ALA A 160 6.14 0.17 -15.28
N ASP A 161 6.02 -0.33 -16.52
CA ASP A 161 7.01 -0.10 -17.60
C ASP A 161 6.98 1.34 -18.16
N GLY A 162 6.09 2.20 -17.66
CA GLY A 162 6.01 3.61 -18.06
C GLY A 162 5.07 3.90 -19.24
N LYS A 163 4.16 2.97 -19.58
CA LYS A 163 3.12 3.19 -20.61
C LYS A 163 1.68 3.14 -20.07
N PRO A 164 1.30 4.01 -19.12
CA PRO A 164 -0.06 4.04 -18.58
C PRO A 164 -1.13 4.35 -19.64
N LYS A 165 -0.81 5.14 -20.67
CA LYS A 165 -1.74 5.41 -21.79
C LYS A 165 -2.08 4.13 -22.57
N TYR A 166 -1.10 3.28 -22.86
CA TYR A 166 -1.33 2.02 -23.57
C TYR A 166 -2.21 1.08 -22.74
N ALA A 167 -1.88 0.93 -21.45
CA ALA A 167 -2.66 0.14 -20.51
C ALA A 167 -4.12 0.62 -20.43
N MET A 168 -4.34 1.93 -20.31
CA MET A 168 -5.68 2.52 -20.30
C MET A 168 -6.44 2.26 -21.62
N THR A 169 -5.80 2.50 -22.78
CA THR A 169 -6.42 2.27 -24.08
C THR A 169 -6.86 0.82 -24.27
N SER A 170 -6.07 -0.16 -23.81
CA SER A 170 -6.46 -1.57 -23.89
C SER A 170 -7.77 -1.88 -23.15
N MET A 171 -7.94 -1.31 -21.94
CA MET A 171 -9.14 -1.51 -21.12
C MET A 171 -10.34 -0.77 -21.71
N VAL A 172 -10.15 0.45 -22.21
CA VAL A 172 -11.21 1.25 -22.83
C VAL A 172 -11.74 0.57 -24.10
N ILE A 173 -10.87 -0.01 -24.93
CA ILE A 173 -11.30 -0.77 -26.11
C ILE A 173 -12.16 -1.97 -25.70
N GLY A 174 -11.73 -2.74 -24.69
CA GLY A 174 -12.53 -3.85 -24.16
C GLY A 174 -13.89 -3.39 -23.62
N ALA A 175 -13.92 -2.33 -22.81
CA ALA A 175 -15.15 -1.79 -22.24
C ALA A 175 -16.14 -1.29 -23.32
N ILE A 176 -15.66 -0.54 -24.31
CA ILE A 176 -16.50 -0.08 -25.42
C ILE A 176 -17.04 -1.26 -26.22
N LEU A 177 -16.19 -2.26 -26.49
CA LEU A 177 -16.60 -3.46 -27.20
C LEU A 177 -17.71 -4.20 -26.44
N ASN A 178 -17.56 -4.37 -25.13
CA ASN A 178 -18.57 -5.01 -24.28
C ASN A 178 -19.91 -4.26 -24.35
N VAL A 179 -19.90 -2.94 -24.14
CA VAL A 179 -21.11 -2.09 -24.22
C VAL A 179 -21.82 -2.20 -25.57
N ILE A 180 -21.09 -2.40 -26.67
CA ILE A 180 -21.66 -2.58 -28.01
C ILE A 180 -22.18 -4.01 -28.20
N LEU A 181 -21.44 -5.02 -27.74
CA LEU A 181 -21.78 -6.42 -27.95
C LEU A 181 -22.96 -6.88 -27.07
N ASP A 182 -23.08 -6.35 -25.84
CA ASP A 182 -24.14 -6.73 -24.91
C ASP A 182 -25.54 -6.61 -25.53
N PRO A 183 -26.00 -5.45 -26.06
CA PRO A 183 -27.34 -5.35 -26.63
C PRO A 183 -27.51 -6.20 -27.90
N ILE A 184 -26.44 -6.45 -28.65
CA ILE A 184 -26.47 -7.33 -29.82
C ILE A 184 -26.77 -8.77 -29.37
N PHE A 185 -26.01 -9.29 -28.41
CA PHE A 185 -26.20 -10.67 -27.96
C PHE A 185 -27.46 -10.85 -27.11
N ILE A 186 -27.75 -9.90 -26.21
CA ILE A 186 -28.90 -9.97 -25.29
C ILE A 186 -30.21 -9.81 -26.06
N PHE A 187 -30.36 -8.74 -26.85
CA PHE A 187 -31.64 -8.41 -27.50
C PHE A 187 -31.74 -8.90 -28.93
N ALA A 188 -30.75 -8.62 -29.79
CA ALA A 188 -30.85 -8.98 -31.22
C ALA A 188 -30.74 -10.50 -31.45
N LEU A 189 -29.84 -11.16 -30.72
CA LEU A 189 -29.65 -12.62 -30.77
C LEU A 189 -30.44 -13.38 -29.70
N LYS A 190 -31.17 -12.67 -28.83
CA LYS A 190 -32.05 -13.24 -27.78
C LYS A 190 -31.37 -14.26 -26.87
N LYS A 191 -30.09 -14.05 -26.54
CA LYS A 191 -29.31 -14.98 -25.69
C LYS A 191 -29.37 -14.65 -24.19
N GLY A 192 -30.10 -13.62 -23.78
CA GLY A 192 -30.27 -13.28 -22.36
C GLY A 192 -28.93 -13.19 -21.60
N VAL A 193 -28.83 -13.85 -20.44
CA VAL A 193 -27.59 -13.87 -19.63
C VAL A 193 -26.41 -14.50 -20.35
N GLU A 194 -26.62 -15.53 -21.19
CA GLU A 194 -25.53 -16.12 -21.98
C GLU A 194 -24.93 -15.08 -22.94
N GLY A 195 -25.78 -14.22 -23.50
CA GLY A 195 -25.36 -13.15 -24.40
C GLY A 195 -24.42 -12.15 -23.74
N ALA A 196 -24.76 -11.71 -22.52
CA ALA A 196 -23.93 -10.85 -21.70
C ALA A 196 -22.57 -11.50 -21.38
N ALA A 197 -22.58 -12.79 -21.01
CA ALA A 197 -21.34 -13.52 -20.75
C ALA A 197 -20.44 -13.62 -22.00
N ILE A 198 -21.02 -13.92 -23.18
CA ILE A 198 -20.26 -14.00 -24.44
C ILE A 198 -19.61 -12.65 -24.77
N ALA A 199 -20.37 -11.56 -24.68
CA ALA A 199 -19.87 -10.21 -24.94
C ALA A 199 -18.72 -9.83 -23.99
N THR A 200 -18.84 -10.19 -22.71
CA THR A 200 -17.79 -10.03 -21.71
C THR A 200 -16.53 -10.82 -22.06
N VAL A 201 -16.66 -12.10 -22.42
CA VAL A 201 -15.52 -12.96 -22.77
C VAL A 201 -14.80 -12.45 -24.02
N ILE A 202 -15.52 -12.05 -25.07
CA ILE A 202 -14.92 -11.48 -26.28
C ILE A 202 -14.11 -10.23 -25.93
N SER A 203 -14.66 -9.37 -25.07
CA SER A 203 -14.01 -8.14 -24.63
C SER A 203 -12.75 -8.38 -23.79
N GLN A 204 -12.79 -9.40 -22.93
CA GLN A 204 -11.63 -9.86 -22.16
C GLN A 204 -10.54 -10.44 -23.07
N ILE A 205 -10.90 -11.23 -24.08
CA ILE A 205 -9.96 -11.79 -25.06
C ILE A 205 -9.28 -10.65 -25.85
N VAL A 206 -10.04 -9.67 -26.33
CA VAL A 206 -9.47 -8.51 -27.06
C VAL A 206 -8.51 -7.74 -26.17
N THR A 207 -8.89 -7.47 -24.92
CA THR A 207 -8.02 -6.79 -23.94
C THR A 207 -6.74 -7.59 -23.68
N PHE A 208 -6.86 -8.90 -23.50
CA PHE A 208 -5.73 -9.82 -23.34
C PHE A 208 -4.79 -9.78 -24.54
N VAL A 209 -5.32 -9.84 -25.77
CA VAL A 209 -4.51 -9.78 -27.00
C VAL A 209 -3.77 -8.44 -27.11
N ILE A 210 -4.41 -7.32 -26.81
CA ILE A 210 -3.73 -6.02 -26.84
C ILE A 210 -2.59 -5.97 -25.81
N ASN A 211 -2.80 -6.53 -24.62
CA ASN A 211 -1.77 -6.56 -23.57
C ASN A 211 -0.64 -7.55 -23.86
N ILE A 212 -0.92 -8.72 -24.44
CA ILE A 212 0.13 -9.70 -24.79
C ILE A 212 1.04 -9.18 -25.90
N LEU A 213 0.50 -8.42 -26.86
CA LEU A 213 1.29 -7.75 -27.90
C LEU A 213 2.29 -6.74 -27.34
N TYR A 214 2.07 -6.23 -26.13
CA TYR A 214 3.01 -5.33 -25.46
C TYR A 214 4.24 -6.06 -24.91
N ILE A 215 4.21 -7.38 -24.69
CA ILE A 215 5.37 -8.13 -24.16
C ILE A 215 6.64 -7.90 -24.99
N LYS A 216 6.50 -7.79 -26.31
CA LYS A 216 7.62 -7.50 -27.24
C LYS A 216 8.04 -6.03 -27.26
N LYS A 217 7.25 -5.13 -26.67
CA LYS A 217 7.41 -3.67 -26.68
C LYS A 217 7.87 -3.10 -25.33
N PHE A 218 8.15 -3.95 -24.33
CA PHE A 218 8.68 -3.51 -23.04
C PHE A 218 9.91 -2.62 -23.24
N GLN A 219 9.91 -1.43 -22.64
CA GLN A 219 10.94 -0.42 -22.84
C GLN A 219 12.03 -0.50 -21.78
N SER A 220 11.66 -0.78 -20.53
CA SER A 220 12.60 -0.80 -19.40
C SER A 220 13.47 -2.06 -19.35
N ILE A 221 12.99 -3.16 -19.92
CA ILE A 221 13.63 -4.48 -19.86
C ILE A 221 13.48 -5.24 -21.19
N LYS A 222 14.42 -6.15 -21.46
CA LYS A 222 14.30 -7.12 -22.55
C LYS A 222 13.82 -8.46 -21.99
N LEU A 223 12.61 -8.87 -22.35
CA LEU A 223 12.08 -10.19 -22.00
C LEU A 223 12.59 -11.23 -23.01
N ASN A 224 13.17 -12.32 -22.52
CA ASN A 224 13.61 -13.45 -23.32
C ASN A 224 13.01 -14.76 -22.77
N LYS A 225 13.19 -15.89 -23.49
CA LYS A 225 12.65 -17.19 -23.04
C LYS A 225 13.11 -17.60 -21.63
N LYS A 226 14.33 -17.21 -21.22
CA LYS A 226 14.86 -17.52 -19.88
C LYS A 226 14.16 -16.71 -18.78
N SER A 227 13.60 -15.53 -19.09
CA SER A 227 12.84 -14.70 -18.15
C SER A 227 11.58 -15.40 -17.64
N PHE A 228 10.94 -16.23 -18.47
CA PHE A 228 9.70 -16.96 -18.14
C PHE A 228 9.94 -18.25 -17.36
N LYS A 229 11.20 -18.68 -17.18
CA LYS A 229 11.52 -19.86 -16.37
C LYS A 229 11.13 -19.58 -14.92
N LEU A 230 10.20 -20.38 -14.40
CA LEU A 230 9.73 -20.26 -13.03
C LEU A 230 10.89 -20.51 -12.06
N LYS A 231 11.13 -19.56 -11.15
CA LYS A 231 12.08 -19.68 -10.05
C LYS A 231 11.32 -19.42 -8.76
N LEU A 232 11.19 -20.44 -7.93
CA LEU A 232 10.39 -20.39 -6.70
C LEU A 232 10.71 -19.17 -5.82
N ASN A 233 12.00 -18.86 -5.63
CA ASN A 233 12.42 -17.70 -4.83
C ASN A 233 12.00 -16.35 -5.44
N VAL A 234 11.91 -16.24 -6.77
CA VAL A 234 11.45 -15.01 -7.43
C VAL A 234 9.92 -14.95 -7.39
N ALA A 235 9.27 -16.07 -7.70
CA ALA A 235 7.82 -16.23 -7.63
C ALA A 235 7.27 -15.83 -6.25
N LEU A 236 7.84 -16.36 -5.16
CA LEU A 236 7.44 -16.02 -3.79
C LEU A 236 7.61 -14.53 -3.49
N LYS A 237 8.71 -13.91 -3.94
CA LYS A 237 8.94 -12.47 -3.76
C LYS A 237 7.94 -11.62 -4.53
N VAL A 238 7.60 -12.02 -5.75
CA VAL A 238 6.59 -11.35 -6.58
C VAL A 238 5.21 -11.47 -5.93
N SER A 239 4.79 -12.66 -5.51
CA SER A 239 3.50 -12.84 -4.83
C SER A 239 3.42 -12.06 -3.51
N ALA A 240 4.50 -12.12 -2.71
CA ALA A 240 4.64 -11.37 -1.46
C ALA A 240 4.43 -9.86 -1.66
N LEU A 241 4.88 -9.30 -2.79
CA LEU A 241 4.69 -7.88 -3.08
C LEU A 241 3.24 -7.47 -3.36
N GLY A 242 2.41 -8.37 -3.90
CA GLY A 242 1.03 -8.08 -4.27
C GLY A 242 -0.02 -8.68 -3.34
N ILE A 243 0.41 -9.31 -2.23
CA ILE A 243 -0.49 -10.04 -1.32
C ILE A 243 -1.57 -9.13 -0.70
N SER A 244 -1.30 -7.83 -0.54
CA SER A 244 -2.27 -6.86 -0.06
C SER A 244 -3.47 -6.74 -1.00
N SER A 245 -3.22 -6.62 -2.32
CA SER A 245 -4.27 -6.61 -3.34
C SER A 245 -5.09 -7.90 -3.30
N PHE A 246 -4.44 -9.05 -3.11
CA PHE A 246 -5.13 -10.33 -2.94
C PHE A 246 -6.08 -10.32 -1.73
N ILE A 247 -5.59 -9.91 -0.56
CA ILE A 247 -6.37 -9.88 0.68
C ILE A 247 -7.58 -8.94 0.54
N THR A 248 -7.42 -7.78 -0.08
CA THR A 248 -8.52 -6.85 -0.32
C THR A 248 -9.61 -7.48 -1.18
N GLN A 249 -9.25 -8.15 -2.28
CA GLN A 249 -10.24 -8.80 -3.14
C GLN A 249 -10.88 -10.01 -2.46
N MET A 250 -10.11 -10.81 -1.73
CA MET A 250 -10.67 -11.94 -0.96
C MET A 250 -11.59 -11.49 0.18
N SER A 251 -11.36 -10.32 0.76
CA SER A 251 -12.27 -9.74 1.75
C SER A 251 -13.63 -9.43 1.13
N ILE A 252 -13.67 -8.93 -0.10
CA ILE A 252 -14.91 -8.71 -0.86
C ILE A 252 -15.61 -10.05 -1.15
N VAL A 253 -14.87 -11.08 -1.57
CA VAL A 253 -15.41 -12.44 -1.80
C VAL A 253 -16.10 -12.98 -0.54
N LEU A 254 -15.46 -12.84 0.62
CA LEU A 254 -16.03 -13.27 1.90
C LEU A 254 -17.31 -12.50 2.23
N VAL A 255 -17.30 -11.17 2.11
CA VAL A 255 -18.50 -10.35 2.36
C VAL A 255 -19.66 -10.80 1.49
N ILE A 256 -19.45 -10.93 0.17
CA ILE A 256 -20.53 -11.35 -0.75
C ILE A 256 -21.02 -12.77 -0.44
N ALA A 257 -20.11 -13.70 -0.11
CA ALA A 257 -20.51 -15.06 0.25
C ALA A 257 -21.41 -15.09 1.49
N PHE A 258 -21.03 -14.39 2.57
CA PHE A 258 -21.86 -14.29 3.77
C PHE A 258 -23.17 -13.55 3.49
N GLU A 259 -23.10 -12.41 2.79
CA GLU A 259 -24.26 -11.60 2.44
C GLU A 259 -25.29 -12.42 1.65
N ASN A 260 -24.90 -13.06 0.55
CA ASN A 260 -25.80 -13.86 -0.27
C ASN A 260 -26.42 -15.04 0.51
N ASN A 261 -25.66 -15.74 1.34
CA ASN A 261 -26.19 -16.86 2.12
C ASN A 261 -27.17 -16.41 3.21
N LEU A 262 -26.89 -15.28 3.87
CA LEU A 262 -27.79 -14.73 4.88
C LEU A 262 -29.06 -14.15 4.23
N LEU A 263 -28.93 -13.49 3.07
CA LEU A 263 -30.08 -13.04 2.29
C LEU A 263 -30.89 -14.21 1.74
N LYS A 264 -30.26 -15.29 1.28
CA LYS A 264 -30.95 -16.51 0.87
C LYS A 264 -31.82 -17.04 2.02
N LYS A 265 -31.23 -17.19 3.21
CA LYS A 265 -31.92 -17.71 4.39
C LYS A 265 -33.04 -16.76 4.86
N TYR A 266 -32.69 -15.55 5.28
CA TYR A 266 -33.65 -14.64 5.90
C TYR A 266 -34.60 -13.99 4.89
N GLY A 267 -34.21 -13.91 3.62
CA GLY A 267 -35.10 -13.52 2.53
C GLY A 267 -36.17 -14.58 2.27
N GLY A 268 -35.81 -15.86 2.24
CA GLY A 268 -36.76 -16.97 2.08
C GLY A 268 -37.75 -17.09 3.25
N GLU A 269 -37.35 -16.64 4.44
CA GLU A 269 -38.23 -16.53 5.62
C GLU A 269 -39.13 -15.28 5.60
N SER A 270 -38.92 -14.35 4.65
CA SER A 270 -39.63 -13.08 4.54
C SER A 270 -40.63 -13.08 3.38
N LYS A 271 -41.50 -12.06 3.33
CA LYS A 271 -42.42 -11.85 2.21
C LYS A 271 -41.73 -11.59 0.85
N PHE A 272 -40.44 -11.26 0.86
CA PHE A 272 -39.68 -10.90 -0.35
C PHE A 272 -39.08 -12.11 -1.08
N GLY A 273 -39.09 -13.30 -0.47
CA GLY A 273 -38.37 -14.46 -1.01
C GLY A 273 -36.84 -14.28 -0.97
N SER A 274 -36.10 -15.27 -1.46
CA SER A 274 -34.64 -15.26 -1.44
C SER A 274 -34.04 -14.44 -2.59
N GLU A 275 -34.72 -14.41 -3.73
CA GLU A 275 -34.24 -13.92 -5.01
C GLU A 275 -34.20 -12.39 -5.07
N ILE A 276 -35.27 -11.74 -4.62
CA ILE A 276 -35.39 -10.28 -4.61
C ILE A 276 -34.26 -9.67 -3.77
N PRO A 277 -34.03 -10.08 -2.51
CA PRO A 277 -32.97 -9.48 -1.70
C PRO A 277 -31.57 -9.63 -2.27
N ILE A 278 -31.20 -10.83 -2.75
CA ILE A 278 -29.88 -11.10 -3.34
C ILE A 278 -29.66 -10.22 -4.58
N THR A 279 -30.70 -10.11 -5.42
CA THR A 279 -30.64 -9.29 -6.62
C THR A 279 -30.50 -7.81 -6.29
N VAL A 280 -31.41 -7.31 -5.45
CA VAL A 280 -31.48 -5.89 -5.08
C VAL A 280 -30.21 -5.45 -4.39
N LEU A 281 -29.72 -6.18 -3.38
CA LEU A 281 -28.55 -5.73 -2.63
C LEU A 281 -27.29 -5.71 -3.51
N GLY A 282 -27.14 -6.67 -4.43
CA GLY A 282 -26.05 -6.62 -5.40
C GLY A 282 -26.13 -5.41 -6.34
N ILE A 283 -27.33 -4.98 -6.77
CA ILE A 283 -27.50 -3.73 -7.54
C ILE A 283 -27.16 -2.51 -6.68
N VAL A 284 -27.67 -2.45 -5.44
CA VAL A 284 -27.38 -1.38 -4.46
C VAL A 284 -25.86 -1.23 -4.26
N MET A 285 -25.13 -2.34 -4.09
CA MET A 285 -23.68 -2.35 -3.98
C MET A 285 -22.98 -1.84 -5.25
N LYS A 286 -23.45 -2.23 -6.45
CA LYS A 286 -22.90 -1.74 -7.72
C LYS A 286 -23.09 -0.23 -7.87
N ILE A 287 -24.25 0.32 -7.52
CA ILE A 287 -24.46 1.78 -7.54
C ILE A 287 -23.54 2.47 -6.52
N SER A 288 -23.44 1.92 -5.31
CA SER A 288 -22.50 2.41 -4.29
C SER A 288 -21.04 2.42 -4.80
N GLN A 289 -20.66 1.44 -5.62
CA GLN A 289 -19.33 1.35 -6.22
C GLN A 289 -19.00 2.51 -7.17
N ILE A 290 -19.98 3.10 -7.88
CA ILE A 290 -19.74 4.31 -8.70
C ILE A 290 -19.22 5.45 -7.83
N LEU A 291 -19.90 5.69 -6.71
CA LEU A 291 -19.56 6.77 -5.79
C LEU A 291 -18.21 6.54 -5.15
N ASN A 292 -17.97 5.30 -4.69
CA ASN A 292 -16.69 4.90 -4.15
C ASN A 292 -15.58 5.08 -5.20
N SER A 293 -15.85 4.81 -6.48
CA SER A 293 -14.87 5.03 -7.56
C SER A 293 -14.49 6.49 -7.72
N ILE A 294 -15.43 7.44 -7.54
CA ILE A 294 -15.15 8.88 -7.56
C ILE A 294 -14.28 9.25 -6.35
N ILE A 295 -14.64 8.81 -5.15
CA ILE A 295 -13.91 9.12 -3.91
C ILE A 295 -12.49 8.52 -3.95
N ILE A 296 -12.36 7.28 -4.42
CA ILE A 296 -11.08 6.61 -4.62
C ILE A 296 -10.27 7.39 -5.67
N GLY A 297 -10.87 7.80 -6.78
CA GLY A 297 -10.19 8.57 -7.84
C GLY A 297 -9.66 9.92 -7.38
N ILE A 298 -10.45 10.66 -6.58
CA ILE A 298 -10.00 11.90 -5.93
C ILE A 298 -8.77 11.63 -5.06
N SER A 299 -8.87 10.62 -4.21
CA SER A 299 -7.87 10.30 -3.19
C SER A 299 -6.58 9.73 -3.78
N ALA A 300 -6.68 8.79 -4.71
CA ALA A 300 -5.55 8.17 -5.41
C ALA A 300 -4.83 9.19 -6.29
N GLY A 301 -5.57 10.10 -6.96
CA GLY A 301 -4.95 11.21 -7.68
C GLY A 301 -4.20 12.20 -6.78
N ALA A 302 -4.61 12.35 -5.53
CA ALA A 302 -3.93 13.19 -4.55
C ALA A 302 -2.73 12.49 -3.87
N GLN A 303 -2.60 11.17 -3.99
CA GLN A 303 -1.55 10.37 -3.36
C GLN A 303 -0.12 10.87 -3.65
N PRO A 304 0.26 11.25 -4.89
CA PRO A 304 1.60 11.77 -5.18
C PRO A 304 1.86 13.13 -4.50
N ILE A 305 0.83 13.98 -4.40
CA ILE A 305 0.92 15.30 -3.76
C ILE A 305 1.15 15.11 -2.25
N LEU A 306 0.37 14.23 -1.62
CA LEU A 306 0.46 13.91 -0.20
C LEU A 306 1.82 13.29 0.14
N GLY A 307 2.24 12.26 -0.61
CA GLY A 307 3.52 11.59 -0.39
C GLY A 307 4.72 12.54 -0.54
N TYR A 308 4.79 13.30 -1.63
CA TYR A 308 5.89 14.24 -1.87
C TYR A 308 5.97 15.33 -0.80
N ASN A 309 4.85 15.98 -0.47
CA ASN A 309 4.86 17.09 0.50
C ASN A 309 5.08 16.59 1.94
N TYR A 310 4.67 15.37 2.27
CA TYR A 310 4.97 14.74 3.56
C TYR A 310 6.46 14.42 3.68
N GLY A 311 7.06 13.88 2.62
CA GLY A 311 8.50 13.67 2.50
C GLY A 311 9.32 14.95 2.63
N ALA A 312 8.96 15.96 1.84
CA ALA A 312 9.56 17.29 1.86
C ALA A 312 9.20 18.12 3.11
N ARG A 313 8.53 17.52 4.10
CA ARG A 313 8.11 18.15 5.38
C ARG A 313 7.29 19.42 5.23
N LYS A 314 6.68 19.63 4.06
CA LYS A 314 5.74 20.72 3.77
C LYS A 314 4.36 20.37 4.37
N PHE A 315 4.31 20.17 5.69
CA PHE A 315 3.13 19.65 6.40
C PHE A 315 1.89 20.57 6.31
N GLY A 316 2.08 21.88 6.12
CA GLY A 316 0.98 22.79 5.78
C GLY A 316 0.28 22.36 4.49
N ARG A 317 1.06 22.13 3.42
CA ARG A 317 0.53 21.65 2.13
C ARG A 317 -0.09 20.26 2.23
N VAL A 318 0.45 19.37 3.07
CA VAL A 318 -0.17 18.05 3.35
C VAL A 318 -1.55 18.24 3.96
N LYS A 319 -1.69 19.10 4.97
CA LYS A 319 -2.98 19.39 5.62
C LYS A 319 -3.96 20.03 4.65
N ASP A 320 -3.52 20.99 3.85
CA ASP A 320 -4.38 21.66 2.87
C ASP A 320 -4.86 20.68 1.79
N THR A 321 -3.96 19.83 1.29
CA THR A 321 -4.31 18.76 0.33
C THR A 321 -5.32 17.80 0.93
N LEU A 322 -5.06 17.32 2.15
CA LEU A 322 -5.97 16.41 2.87
C LEU A 322 -7.33 17.06 3.11
N LYS A 323 -7.37 18.34 3.50
CA LYS A 323 -8.61 19.09 3.71
C LYS A 323 -9.44 19.20 2.44
N ILE A 324 -8.81 19.48 1.30
CA ILE A 324 -9.51 19.55 0.00
C ILE A 324 -10.04 18.17 -0.40
N VAL A 325 -9.21 17.12 -0.28
CA VAL A 325 -9.60 15.74 -0.63
C VAL A 325 -10.78 15.27 0.22
N LEU A 326 -10.71 15.45 1.54
CA LEU A 326 -11.80 15.09 2.45
C LEU A 326 -13.05 15.93 2.19
N GLY A 327 -12.90 17.24 1.98
CA GLY A 327 -14.02 18.13 1.68
C GLY A 327 -14.76 17.71 0.42
N LEU A 328 -14.04 17.46 -0.68
CA LEU A 328 -14.64 16.97 -1.93
C LEU A 328 -15.29 15.59 -1.76
N SER A 329 -14.62 14.68 -1.04
CA SER A 329 -15.14 13.34 -0.81
C SER A 329 -16.42 13.32 0.03
N VAL A 330 -16.49 14.18 1.05
CA VAL A 330 -17.70 14.38 1.86
C VAL A 330 -18.82 15.01 1.04
N ILE A 331 -18.52 15.97 0.15
CA ILE A 331 -19.53 16.54 -0.74
C ILE A 331 -20.13 15.46 -1.64
N ILE A 332 -19.28 14.64 -2.29
CA ILE A 332 -19.74 13.55 -3.14
C ILE A 332 -20.55 12.50 -2.35
N SER A 333 -20.08 12.09 -1.17
CA SER A 333 -20.81 11.13 -0.34
C SER A 333 -22.11 11.70 0.25
N THR A 334 -22.20 13.02 0.44
CA THR A 334 -23.44 13.71 0.83
C THR A 334 -24.44 13.75 -0.31
N ILE A 335 -24.01 14.08 -1.54
CA ILE A 335 -24.88 14.03 -2.72
C ILE A 335 -25.43 12.62 -2.90
N ALA A 336 -24.56 11.61 -2.81
CA ALA A 336 -24.94 10.21 -2.83
C ALA A 336 -26.00 9.85 -1.80
N PHE A 337 -25.77 10.23 -0.54
CA PHE A 337 -26.72 10.01 0.54
C PHE A 337 -28.09 10.61 0.21
N ILE A 338 -28.13 11.87 -0.25
CA ILE A 338 -29.39 12.52 -0.63
C ILE A 338 -30.10 11.72 -1.73
N LEU A 339 -29.37 11.29 -2.77
CA LEU A 339 -29.96 10.49 -3.85
C LEU A 339 -30.51 9.14 -3.34
N PHE A 340 -29.75 8.43 -2.51
CA PHE A 340 -30.16 7.13 -1.95
C PHE A 340 -31.36 7.22 -1.01
N GLN A 341 -31.49 8.31 -0.27
CA GLN A 341 -32.61 8.49 0.65
C GLN A 341 -33.87 9.00 -0.06
N THR A 342 -33.73 9.87 -1.06
CA THR A 342 -34.86 10.59 -1.67
C THR A 342 -35.44 9.94 -2.93
N ILE A 343 -34.61 9.32 -3.78
CA ILE A 343 -35.05 8.77 -5.07
C ILE A 343 -34.60 7.31 -5.33
N PRO A 344 -34.67 6.39 -4.35
CA PRO A 344 -34.21 5.02 -4.55
C PRO A 344 -34.99 4.27 -5.65
N ASP A 345 -36.27 4.58 -5.85
CA ASP A 345 -37.13 4.03 -6.90
C ASP A 345 -36.59 4.36 -8.30
N LYS A 346 -36.14 5.59 -8.51
CA LYS A 346 -35.57 6.02 -9.80
C LYS A 346 -34.23 5.35 -10.05
N LEU A 347 -33.39 5.22 -9.03
CA LEU A 347 -32.09 4.59 -9.15
C LEU A 347 -32.20 3.10 -9.51
N ILE A 348 -33.09 2.37 -8.85
CA ILE A 348 -33.27 0.94 -9.14
C ILE A 348 -33.95 0.71 -10.49
N SER A 349 -34.90 1.56 -10.89
CA SER A 349 -35.66 1.39 -12.15
C SER A 349 -34.79 1.40 -13.42
N ILE A 350 -33.59 1.98 -13.36
CA ILE A 350 -32.62 1.95 -14.46
C ILE A 350 -32.22 0.51 -14.80
N PHE A 351 -32.16 -0.38 -13.80
CA PHE A 351 -31.78 -1.79 -13.97
C PHE A 351 -32.97 -2.68 -14.34
N GLY A 352 -34.12 -2.09 -14.68
CA GLY A 352 -35.36 -2.80 -14.99
C GLY A 352 -36.41 -2.68 -13.89
N SER A 353 -37.56 -3.30 -14.14
CA SER A 353 -38.74 -3.28 -13.28
C SER A 353 -39.05 -4.68 -12.76
N GLY A 354 -39.31 -4.78 -11.45
CA GLY A 354 -39.81 -5.98 -10.80
C GLY A 354 -41.26 -5.79 -10.31
N ASP A 355 -41.72 -6.72 -9.49
CA ASP A 355 -43.02 -6.61 -8.82
C ASP A 355 -42.99 -5.59 -7.67
N GLU A 356 -44.12 -5.43 -6.99
CA GLU A 356 -44.24 -4.49 -5.86
C GLU A 356 -43.24 -4.81 -4.73
N ASN A 357 -43.04 -6.10 -4.44
CA ASN A 357 -42.07 -6.57 -3.44
C ASN A 357 -40.63 -6.20 -3.81
N TYR A 358 -40.26 -6.31 -5.09
CA TYR A 358 -38.95 -5.90 -5.58
C TYR A 358 -38.71 -4.41 -5.37
N MET A 359 -39.67 -3.56 -5.73
CA MET A 359 -39.55 -2.12 -5.56
C MET A 359 -39.52 -1.72 -4.08
N GLU A 360 -40.37 -2.34 -3.25
CA GLU A 360 -40.40 -2.11 -1.80
C GLU A 360 -39.06 -2.47 -1.16
N PHE A 361 -38.54 -3.67 -1.43
CA PHE A 361 -37.26 -4.11 -0.87
C PHE A 361 -36.09 -3.24 -1.36
N ALA A 362 -36.10 -2.83 -2.63
CA ALA A 362 -35.11 -1.90 -3.16
C ALA A 362 -35.09 -0.57 -2.39
N CYS A 363 -36.24 0.03 -2.14
CA CYS A 363 -36.33 1.27 -1.38
C CYS A 363 -35.81 1.10 0.05
N ILE A 364 -36.14 -0.01 0.71
CA ILE A 364 -35.63 -0.35 2.04
C ILE A 364 -34.11 -0.53 2.01
N ALA A 365 -33.58 -1.30 1.06
CA ALA A 365 -32.15 -1.60 0.95
C ALA A 365 -31.31 -0.34 0.71
N PHE A 366 -31.70 0.53 -0.22
CA PHE A 366 -31.01 1.81 -0.46
C PHE A 366 -30.99 2.68 0.80
N ARG A 367 -32.14 2.83 1.46
CA ARG A 367 -32.26 3.72 2.62
C ARG A 367 -31.49 3.21 3.82
N THR A 368 -31.64 1.92 4.12
CA THR A 368 -31.10 1.30 5.33
C THR A 368 -29.63 0.92 5.18
N TYR A 369 -29.26 0.15 4.14
CA TYR A 369 -27.89 -0.36 4.01
C TYR A 369 -26.89 0.77 3.72
N LEU A 370 -27.30 1.79 2.97
CA LEU A 370 -26.46 2.95 2.63
C LEU A 370 -26.74 4.18 3.52
N MET A 371 -27.40 4.00 4.66
CA MET A 371 -27.76 5.11 5.57
C MET A 371 -26.55 5.93 6.01
N LEU A 372 -25.41 5.28 6.29
CA LEU A 372 -24.18 5.97 6.68
C LEU A 372 -23.16 6.07 5.54
N CYS A 373 -23.58 6.03 4.29
CA CYS A 373 -22.65 6.14 3.16
C CYS A 373 -21.85 7.47 3.15
N ILE A 374 -22.32 8.52 3.82
CA ILE A 374 -21.57 9.78 4.02
C ILE A 374 -20.22 9.51 4.67
N CYS A 375 -20.15 8.57 5.62
CA CYS A 375 -18.95 8.16 6.34
C CYS A 375 -17.83 7.67 5.42
N ASN A 376 -18.18 7.08 4.27
CA ASN A 376 -17.21 6.62 3.27
C ASN A 376 -16.38 7.78 2.69
N GLY A 377 -16.94 9.01 2.69
CA GLY A 377 -16.24 10.23 2.29
C GLY A 377 -15.07 10.63 3.20
N ILE A 378 -14.96 10.06 4.40
CA ILE A 378 -13.81 10.24 5.29
C ILE A 378 -12.98 8.96 5.39
N GLN A 379 -13.64 7.81 5.48
CA GLN A 379 -12.95 6.53 5.65
C GLN A 379 -12.04 6.19 4.47
N ILE A 380 -12.57 6.24 3.24
CA ILE A 380 -11.82 5.85 2.03
C ILE A 380 -10.60 6.77 1.83
N PRO A 381 -10.74 8.11 1.86
CA PRO A 381 -9.59 8.99 1.72
C PRO A 381 -8.57 8.85 2.85
N SER A 382 -9.02 8.53 4.08
CA SER A 382 -8.10 8.32 5.22
C SER A 382 -7.19 7.12 4.98
N GLY A 383 -7.73 6.01 4.46
CA GLY A 383 -6.94 4.83 4.10
C GLY A 383 -5.85 5.17 3.08
N ILE A 384 -6.26 5.82 1.97
CA ILE A 384 -5.34 6.23 0.89
C ILE A 384 -4.31 7.26 1.39
N PHE A 385 -4.70 8.18 2.28
CA PHE A 385 -3.77 9.10 2.92
C PHE A 385 -2.69 8.36 3.73
N PHE A 386 -3.09 7.41 4.58
CA PHE A 386 -2.12 6.61 5.35
C PHE A 386 -1.20 5.81 4.45
N GLN A 387 -1.71 5.29 3.33
CA GLN A 387 -0.89 4.64 2.32
C GLN A 387 0.09 5.62 1.67
N ALA A 388 -0.35 6.84 1.33
CA ALA A 388 0.46 7.88 0.69
C ALA A 388 1.67 8.31 1.55
N ILE A 389 1.51 8.32 2.87
CA ILE A 389 2.56 8.73 3.82
C ILE A 389 3.36 7.54 4.38
N GLY A 390 3.23 6.35 3.79
CA GLY A 390 3.99 5.16 4.17
C GLY A 390 3.50 4.43 5.43
N LYS A 391 2.31 4.73 5.94
CA LYS A 391 1.69 4.08 7.11
C LYS A 391 0.67 3.01 6.69
N SER A 392 1.10 2.09 5.82
CA SER A 392 0.26 1.06 5.20
C SER A 392 -0.48 0.17 6.19
N ILE A 393 0.08 -0.12 7.37
CA ILE A 393 -0.61 -0.89 8.44
C ILE A 393 -1.89 -0.18 8.89
N LYS A 394 -1.87 1.15 9.05
CA LYS A 394 -3.07 1.92 9.42
C LYS A 394 -4.13 1.84 8.32
N SER A 395 -3.71 1.88 7.05
CA SER A 395 -4.62 1.70 5.91
C SER A 395 -5.23 0.29 5.88
N ALA A 396 -4.43 -0.75 6.11
CA ALA A 396 -4.89 -2.13 6.13
C ALA A 396 -5.90 -2.37 7.26
N ILE A 397 -5.62 -1.84 8.47
CA ILE A 397 -6.55 -1.88 9.60
C ILE A 397 -7.89 -1.26 9.21
N LEU A 398 -7.90 -0.09 8.56
CA LEU A 398 -9.14 0.59 8.14
C LEU A 398 -9.96 -0.17 7.11
N SER A 399 -9.29 -0.90 6.20
CA SER A 399 -9.96 -1.68 5.18
C SER A 399 -10.53 -2.99 5.76
N LEU A 400 -9.72 -3.73 6.52
CA LEU A 400 -10.11 -5.01 7.12
C LEU A 400 -11.13 -4.84 8.25
N SER A 401 -11.02 -3.75 9.04
CA SER A 401 -11.94 -3.51 10.15
C SER A 401 -13.37 -3.39 9.66
N ARG A 402 -13.60 -2.60 8.61
CA ARG A 402 -14.92 -2.45 8.00
C ARG A 402 -15.43 -3.76 7.41
N GLN A 403 -14.69 -4.31 6.43
CA GLN A 403 -15.22 -5.40 5.60
C GLN A 403 -15.35 -6.71 6.36
N VAL A 404 -14.34 -7.08 7.14
CA VAL A 404 -14.29 -8.41 7.78
C VAL A 404 -14.62 -8.30 9.26
N LEU A 405 -13.99 -7.40 10.01
CA LEU A 405 -14.11 -7.40 11.47
C LEU A 405 -15.45 -6.85 11.99
N PHE A 406 -16.10 -5.96 11.25
CA PHE A 406 -17.38 -5.36 11.67
C PHE A 406 -18.56 -5.85 10.85
N LEU A 407 -18.47 -5.79 9.52
CA LEU A 407 -19.62 -6.10 8.66
C LEU A 407 -20.07 -7.55 8.77
N ILE A 408 -19.16 -8.52 8.65
CA ILE A 408 -19.52 -9.95 8.70
C ILE A 408 -20.12 -10.34 10.07
N PRO A 409 -19.49 -10.05 11.23
CA PRO A 409 -20.09 -10.34 12.53
C PRO A 409 -21.44 -9.64 12.72
N ALA A 410 -21.58 -8.38 12.30
CA ALA A 410 -22.83 -7.65 12.39
C ALA A 410 -23.93 -8.28 11.52
N MET A 411 -23.63 -8.70 10.30
CA MET A 411 -24.58 -9.41 9.42
C MET A 411 -25.10 -10.69 10.07
N VAL A 412 -24.21 -11.48 10.67
CA VAL A 412 -24.58 -12.75 11.31
C VAL A 412 -25.41 -12.50 12.58
N VAL A 413 -24.96 -11.61 13.46
CA VAL A 413 -25.62 -11.33 14.74
C VAL A 413 -26.95 -10.62 14.53
N PHE A 414 -26.98 -9.53 13.76
CA PHE A 414 -28.21 -8.79 13.51
C PHE A 414 -29.16 -9.58 12.63
N GLY A 415 -28.66 -10.33 11.64
CA GLY A 415 -29.49 -11.25 10.86
C GLY A 415 -30.23 -12.25 11.74
N HIS A 416 -29.56 -12.80 12.75
CA HIS A 416 -30.20 -13.69 13.73
C HIS A 416 -31.26 -12.98 14.59
N MET A 417 -31.02 -11.73 14.97
CA MET A 417 -31.92 -10.97 15.86
C MET A 417 -33.12 -10.34 15.15
N PHE A 418 -32.94 -9.87 13.91
CA PHE A 418 -33.90 -9.03 13.19
C PHE A 418 -34.21 -9.54 11.78
N GLY A 419 -33.82 -10.76 11.45
CA GLY A 419 -34.00 -11.36 10.12
C GLY A 419 -33.32 -10.53 9.03
N ILE A 420 -34.00 -10.39 7.89
CA ILE A 420 -33.47 -9.69 6.71
C ILE A 420 -33.15 -8.21 6.98
N GLN A 421 -33.91 -7.54 7.85
CA GLN A 421 -33.62 -6.15 8.24
C GLN A 421 -32.30 -6.06 9.01
N GLY A 422 -31.99 -7.08 9.82
CA GLY A 422 -30.72 -7.19 10.51
C GLY A 422 -29.52 -7.25 9.57
N VAL A 423 -29.65 -7.98 8.46
CA VAL A 423 -28.62 -7.99 7.40
C VAL A 423 -28.46 -6.58 6.83
N LEU A 424 -29.54 -5.81 6.63
CA LEU A 424 -29.45 -4.43 6.14
C LEU A 424 -28.82 -3.47 7.16
N TYR A 425 -29.13 -3.61 8.45
CA TYR A 425 -28.57 -2.79 9.54
C TYR A 425 -27.06 -2.98 9.74
N SER A 426 -26.51 -4.11 9.29
CA SER A 426 -25.07 -4.37 9.38
C SER A 426 -24.22 -3.37 8.60
N GLY A 427 -24.74 -2.86 7.46
CA GLY A 427 -24.08 -1.86 6.61
C GLY A 427 -23.76 -0.57 7.36
N PRO A 428 -24.76 0.19 7.85
CA PRO A 428 -24.51 1.41 8.61
C PRO A 428 -23.74 1.14 9.89
N PHE A 429 -23.94 0.01 10.57
CA PHE A 429 -23.15 -0.33 11.75
C PHE A 429 -21.65 -0.43 11.45
N ALA A 430 -21.28 -1.16 10.40
CA ALA A 430 -19.89 -1.30 9.98
C ALA A 430 -19.29 0.02 9.49
N ASP A 431 -20.03 0.78 8.69
CA ASP A 431 -19.59 2.10 8.20
C ASP A 431 -19.38 3.09 9.35
N GLY A 432 -20.28 3.10 10.34
CA GLY A 432 -20.17 3.95 11.53
C GLY A 432 -18.96 3.64 12.40
N LEU A 433 -18.72 2.36 12.72
CA LEU A 433 -17.54 1.96 13.51
C LEU A 433 -16.23 2.21 12.75
N ALA A 434 -16.20 1.91 11.46
CA ALA A 434 -15.03 2.15 10.64
C ALA A 434 -14.72 3.65 10.51
N PHE A 435 -15.75 4.49 10.43
CA PHE A 435 -15.63 5.95 10.46
C PHE A 435 -15.03 6.47 11.76
N ILE A 436 -15.44 5.93 12.91
CA ILE A 436 -14.88 6.30 14.22
C ILE A 436 -13.39 5.99 14.23
N ILE A 437 -12.98 4.79 13.80
CA ILE A 437 -11.57 4.40 13.75
C ILE A 437 -10.79 5.29 12.78
N ALA A 438 -11.32 5.54 11.58
CA ALA A 438 -10.71 6.43 10.59
C ALA A 438 -10.48 7.83 11.17
N SER A 439 -11.49 8.40 11.80
CA SER A 439 -11.45 9.72 12.40
C SER A 439 -10.43 9.81 13.53
N ILE A 440 -10.40 8.83 14.44
CA ILE A 440 -9.41 8.78 15.53
C ILE A 440 -7.99 8.72 14.97
N LEU A 441 -7.72 7.81 14.03
CA LEU A 441 -6.40 7.66 13.44
C LEU A 441 -5.97 8.94 12.71
N LEU A 442 -6.88 9.54 11.94
CA LEU A 442 -6.62 10.73 11.15
C LEU A 442 -6.37 11.96 12.04
N ILE A 443 -7.21 12.19 13.05
CA ILE A 443 -7.04 13.29 14.01
C ILE A 443 -5.70 13.18 14.73
N ASN A 444 -5.36 11.97 15.20
CA ASN A 444 -4.09 11.72 15.87
C ASN A 444 -2.89 12.02 14.95
N GLU A 445 -2.99 11.65 13.67
CA GLU A 445 -1.93 11.92 12.70
C GLU A 445 -1.80 13.42 12.38
N VAL A 446 -2.91 14.11 12.11
CA VAL A 446 -2.91 15.55 11.80
C VAL A 446 -2.42 16.39 13.00
N ARG A 447 -2.72 15.98 14.23
CA ARG A 447 -2.19 16.62 15.45
C ARG A 447 -0.67 16.47 15.55
N LYS A 448 -0.11 15.29 15.25
CA LYS A 448 1.36 15.09 15.21
C LYS A 448 2.02 16.04 14.20
N LEU A 449 1.40 16.25 13.04
CA LEU A 449 1.90 17.19 12.04
C LEU A 449 1.88 18.66 12.51
N LYS A 450 1.06 19.04 13.51
CA LYS A 450 1.04 20.40 14.09
C LYS A 450 2.22 20.62 15.04
N ASN A 451 2.49 19.68 15.93
CA ASN A 451 3.53 19.81 16.96
C ASN A 451 4.95 19.78 16.39
N GLY A 452 5.17 19.10 15.25
CA GLY A 452 6.45 19.12 14.55
C GLY A 452 6.80 20.47 13.92
N THR A 453 5.80 21.30 13.62
CA THR A 453 5.99 22.62 12.97
C THR A 453 6.46 23.67 13.99
N GLU A 454 5.93 23.63 15.22
CA GLU A 454 6.27 24.59 16.29
C GLU A 454 7.63 24.32 16.93
N LYS A 455 8.09 23.05 16.95
CA LYS A 455 9.38 22.68 17.56
C LYS A 455 10.59 23.09 16.72
N ASN A 456 10.42 23.23 15.40
CA ASN A 456 11.52 23.54 14.47
C ASN A 456 11.83 25.04 14.34
N ILE A 457 10.89 25.93 14.63
CA ILE A 457 11.15 27.39 14.61
C ILE A 457 12.10 27.80 15.76
N ARG A 458 12.16 27.02 16.85
CA ARG A 458 13.07 27.30 17.99
C ARG A 458 14.51 26.82 17.82
N ASN A 459 14.80 25.92 16.88
CA ASN A 459 16.13 25.30 16.75
C ASN A 459 17.02 25.95 15.66
N LYS A 460 16.60 27.05 15.02
CA LYS A 460 17.33 27.66 13.89
C LYS A 460 18.26 28.83 14.28
N LYS A 461 18.74 28.88 15.52
CA LYS A 461 19.79 29.82 15.96
C LYS A 461 20.83 29.09 16.79
N ALA A 462 21.81 28.50 16.11
CA ALA A 462 23.12 28.17 16.66
C ALA A 462 24.07 27.95 15.47
N ASP A 463 24.48 29.04 14.84
CA ASP A 463 25.65 29.02 13.96
C ASP A 463 26.88 29.28 14.83
N THR A 464 27.82 28.34 14.83
CA THR A 464 29.16 28.51 15.44
C THR A 464 30.19 28.51 14.32
N ASN A 465 31.04 29.55 14.33
CA ASN A 465 32.19 29.73 13.45
C ASN A 465 33.18 28.55 13.56
N ILE A 466 33.66 28.06 12.43
CA ILE A 466 34.78 27.11 12.35
C ILE A 466 35.93 27.80 11.61
N ASN A 467 37.10 27.85 12.26
CA ASN A 467 38.35 28.29 11.68
C ASN A 467 38.97 27.15 10.85
N ASN A 468 39.40 27.48 9.64
CA ASN A 468 40.24 26.61 8.81
C ASN A 468 41.65 26.54 9.38
N ASN A 469 42.10 25.36 9.80
CA ASN A 469 43.52 25.04 9.93
C ASN A 469 43.86 23.92 8.94
N GLU A 470 45.01 24.08 8.30
CA GLU A 470 45.48 23.28 7.17
C GLU A 470 45.87 21.84 7.52
N ASN A 471 45.60 20.95 6.56
CA ASN A 471 46.32 19.72 6.24
C ASN A 471 46.29 18.53 7.23
N LYS A 472 45.13 17.86 7.28
CA LYS A 472 44.99 16.38 7.17
C LYS A 472 43.50 16.05 6.97
N HIS A 473 43.17 15.26 5.96
CA HIS A 473 41.81 14.75 5.74
C HIS A 473 41.54 13.64 6.76
N ILE A 474 40.71 13.91 7.77
CA ILE A 474 40.51 13.03 8.93
C ILE A 474 39.07 12.50 8.92
N ILE A 475 38.92 11.18 8.82
CA ILE A 475 37.61 10.52 8.85
C ILE A 475 37.57 9.53 10.02
N ILE A 476 36.61 9.73 10.92
CA ILE A 476 36.44 8.89 12.10
C ILE A 476 35.02 8.31 12.09
N THR A 477 34.90 6.99 12.23
CA THR A 477 33.61 6.32 12.43
C THR A 477 33.49 5.81 13.85
N LEU A 478 32.34 6.05 14.49
CA LEU A 478 32.10 5.69 15.89
C LEU A 478 30.80 4.89 16.04
N SER A 479 30.94 3.57 16.17
CA SER A 479 29.87 2.65 16.56
C SER A 479 29.80 2.53 18.08
N ARG A 480 28.60 2.30 18.65
CA ARG A 480 28.40 2.41 20.11
C ARG A 480 27.19 1.67 20.69
N GLU A 481 27.34 1.15 21.89
CA GLU A 481 26.21 0.68 22.71
C GLU A 481 25.36 1.83 23.24
N TYR A 482 24.08 1.59 23.48
CA TYR A 482 23.17 2.57 24.06
C TYR A 482 23.49 2.80 25.54
N GLY A 483 23.74 4.05 25.94
CA GLY A 483 24.17 4.37 27.31
C GLY A 483 25.69 4.32 27.53
N SER A 484 26.49 3.91 26.54
CA SER A 484 27.96 3.86 26.63
C SER A 484 28.68 5.23 26.63
N GLY A 485 27.95 6.35 26.56
CA GLY A 485 28.59 7.67 26.40
C GLY A 485 29.22 7.90 25.01
N GLY A 486 29.24 6.92 24.10
CA GLY A 486 29.88 7.04 22.78
C GLY A 486 29.39 8.20 21.92
N ARG A 487 28.12 8.61 22.06
CA ARG A 487 27.58 9.80 21.38
C ARG A 487 28.23 11.10 21.87
N TYR A 488 28.51 11.19 23.17
CA TYR A 488 29.16 12.34 23.78
C TYR A 488 30.67 12.33 23.49
N ILE A 489 31.32 11.16 23.53
CA ILE A 489 32.70 10.98 23.08
C ILE A 489 32.89 11.49 21.65
N GLY A 490 32.03 11.07 20.71
CA GLY A 490 32.11 11.53 19.32
C GLY A 490 31.97 13.05 19.18
N LYS A 491 31.13 13.69 20.00
CA LYS A 491 30.99 15.14 20.05
C LYS A 491 32.27 15.82 20.54
N LEU A 492 32.85 15.34 21.63
CA LEU A 492 34.10 15.89 22.18
C LEU A 492 35.27 15.73 21.20
N VAL A 493 35.35 14.59 20.50
CA VAL A 493 36.38 14.36 19.47
C VAL A 493 36.24 15.37 18.33
N ALA A 494 35.01 15.59 17.83
CA ALA A 494 34.74 16.57 16.78
C ALA A 494 35.12 18.00 17.22
N GLU A 495 34.74 18.40 18.45
CA GLU A 495 35.08 19.72 19.02
C GLU A 495 36.59 19.90 19.21
N LYS A 496 37.29 18.88 19.73
CA LYS A 496 38.74 18.94 19.98
C LYS A 496 39.57 18.99 18.69
N LEU A 497 39.13 18.28 17.65
CA LEU A 497 39.80 18.26 16.35
C LEU A 497 39.36 19.40 15.43
N GLY A 498 38.33 20.17 15.80
CA GLY A 498 37.78 21.24 14.96
C GLY A 498 37.10 20.74 13.69
N ILE A 499 36.55 19.52 13.70
CA ILE A 499 35.92 18.86 12.53
C ILE A 499 34.43 18.62 12.76
N LYS A 500 33.67 18.40 11.69
CA LYS A 500 32.21 18.34 11.77
C LYS A 500 31.71 17.01 12.33
N LEU A 501 30.68 17.07 13.20
CA LEU A 501 30.02 15.90 13.78
C LEU A 501 28.75 15.51 13.03
N TYR A 502 28.74 14.31 12.49
CA TYR A 502 27.60 13.73 11.79
C TYR A 502 26.89 12.67 12.65
N ASP A 503 25.90 13.11 13.44
CA ASP A 503 25.06 12.25 14.28
C ASP A 503 23.56 12.38 13.97
N LYS A 504 22.97 13.58 13.99
CA LYS A 504 21.55 13.81 13.65
C LYS A 504 21.33 14.63 12.38
N GLU A 505 22.38 15.20 11.82
CA GLU A 505 22.31 16.16 10.71
C GLU A 505 22.02 15.51 9.36
N PHE A 506 22.33 14.22 9.21
CA PHE A 506 21.97 13.44 8.02
C PHE A 506 20.47 13.31 7.79
N ILE A 507 19.66 13.39 8.85
CA ILE A 507 18.23 13.08 8.77
C ILE A 507 17.51 14.03 7.80
N THR A 508 17.91 15.31 7.77
CA THR A 508 17.29 16.32 6.92
C THR A 508 17.67 16.17 5.45
N GLU A 509 18.96 16.01 5.14
CA GLU A 509 19.43 15.83 3.76
C GLU A 509 18.91 14.51 3.16
N ILE A 510 18.81 13.45 3.98
CA ILE A 510 18.29 12.16 3.55
C ILE A 510 16.77 12.18 3.38
N ALA A 511 16.03 12.92 4.20
CA ALA A 511 14.59 13.12 3.99
C ALA A 511 14.30 13.87 2.68
N GLU A 512 15.08 14.91 2.37
CA GLU A 512 14.95 15.66 1.12
C GLU A 512 15.27 14.80 -0.11
N GLU A 513 16.28 13.92 -0.01
CA GLU A 513 16.71 13.04 -1.10
C GLU A 513 15.83 11.80 -1.33
N THR A 514 15.17 11.30 -0.28
CA THR A 514 14.33 10.08 -0.32
C THR A 514 12.85 10.41 -0.47
N GLY A 515 12.43 11.63 -0.14
CA GLY A 515 11.01 11.96 0.00
C GLY A 515 10.34 11.20 1.15
N LEU A 516 11.11 10.65 2.10
CA LEU A 516 10.59 10.05 3.33
C LEU A 516 10.54 11.09 4.43
N SER A 517 9.56 11.01 5.32
CA SER A 517 9.53 11.93 6.47
C SER A 517 10.70 11.65 7.40
N GLU A 518 11.34 12.69 7.90
CA GLU A 518 12.37 12.54 8.93
C GLU A 518 11.88 11.79 10.18
N GLU A 519 10.58 11.78 10.46
CA GLU A 519 10.03 11.00 11.58
C GLU A 519 10.02 9.51 11.27
N TYR A 520 9.70 9.13 10.01
CA TYR A 520 9.89 7.77 9.52
C TYR A 520 11.38 7.38 9.55
N ILE A 521 12.28 8.26 9.08
CA ILE A 521 13.73 8.04 9.14
C ILE A 521 14.13 7.83 10.59
N LYS A 522 13.82 8.75 11.50
CA LYS A 522 14.19 8.64 12.93
C LYS A 522 13.64 7.39 13.63
N GLU A 523 12.48 6.88 13.22
CA GLU A 523 11.90 5.65 13.77
C GLU A 523 12.55 4.37 13.22
N ASN A 524 13.06 4.39 11.98
CA ASN A 524 13.57 3.21 11.26
C ASN A 524 15.10 3.23 11.02
N GLU A 525 15.75 4.37 11.19
CA GLU A 525 17.19 4.60 11.06
C GLU A 525 17.92 3.91 12.22
N GLN A 526 18.88 3.05 11.89
CA GLN A 526 19.63 2.22 12.84
C GLN A 526 18.80 1.24 13.69
N LYS A 527 17.53 0.97 13.33
CA LYS A 527 16.65 0.08 14.10
C LYS A 527 15.96 -0.93 13.19
N ARG A 528 16.10 -2.23 13.48
CA ARG A 528 15.40 -3.28 12.75
C ARG A 528 14.81 -4.35 13.68
N GLU A 529 13.48 -4.43 13.72
CA GLU A 529 12.75 -5.44 14.51
C GLU A 529 12.73 -6.80 13.81
N ASN A 530 12.72 -7.92 14.56
CA ASN A 530 12.59 -9.26 13.96
C ASN A 530 11.26 -9.44 13.21
N LEU A 531 10.19 -8.73 13.61
CA LEU A 531 8.91 -8.76 12.92
C LEU A 531 8.95 -8.03 11.56
N SER A 532 9.95 -7.15 11.34
CA SER A 532 10.20 -6.58 10.01
C SER A 532 10.72 -7.62 9.00
N ILE A 533 11.21 -8.78 9.47
CA ILE A 533 11.57 -9.94 8.65
C ILE A 533 10.30 -10.69 8.20
N LEU A 534 9.23 -10.68 9.01
CA LEU A 534 7.89 -11.11 8.57
C LEU A 534 7.24 -10.09 7.63
N ASN A 535 7.50 -8.79 7.84
CA ASN A 535 7.07 -7.71 6.95
C ASN A 535 7.84 -7.70 5.60
N ASN A 536 9.06 -8.25 5.56
CA ASN A 536 9.77 -8.56 4.31
C ASN A 536 8.99 -9.54 3.42
N GLY A 537 8.00 -10.26 3.95
CA GLY A 537 7.09 -11.12 3.19
C GLY A 537 5.87 -10.42 2.58
N TYR A 538 5.67 -9.11 2.82
CA TYR A 538 4.48 -8.33 2.39
C TYR A 538 4.79 -7.17 1.44
N TYR A 539 6.04 -6.70 1.37
CA TYR A 539 6.50 -5.71 0.39
C TYR A 539 7.95 -6.03 0.01
N PHE A 540 8.17 -6.83 -1.03
CA PHE A 540 9.50 -7.11 -1.57
C PHE A 540 10.11 -5.99 -2.41
N GLY A 541 10.18 -4.79 -1.85
CA GLY A 541 10.97 -3.67 -2.36
C GLY A 541 12.13 -3.28 -1.51
N LEU A 542 12.89 -2.28 -1.96
CA LEU A 542 13.55 -1.41 -1.01
C LEU A 542 12.40 -0.97 -0.13
N ASN A 543 12.33 -1.54 1.07
CA ASN A 543 11.53 -0.91 2.08
C ASN A 543 12.09 0.51 2.19
N ASN A 544 11.27 1.48 2.58
CA ASN A 544 11.76 2.83 2.82
C ASN A 544 13.04 2.81 3.70
N ALA A 545 13.20 1.79 4.57
CA ALA A 545 14.42 1.50 5.33
C ALA A 545 15.67 1.05 4.52
N ASP A 546 15.52 0.25 3.44
CA ASP A 546 16.66 -0.16 2.60
C ASP A 546 17.03 0.95 1.60
N GLU A 547 16.05 1.69 1.07
CA GLU A 547 16.31 2.89 0.26
C GLU A 547 17.00 3.97 1.10
N LEU A 548 16.51 4.15 2.33
CA LEU A 548 17.14 4.96 3.35
C LEU A 548 18.60 4.54 3.53
N PHE A 549 18.89 3.25 3.83
CA PHE A 549 20.27 2.77 4.01
C PHE A 549 21.18 3.04 2.80
N ILE A 550 20.70 2.82 1.57
CA ILE A 550 21.49 3.10 0.35
C ILE A 550 21.81 4.60 0.24
N LYS A 551 20.85 5.47 0.59
CA LYS A 551 21.01 6.92 0.58
C LYS A 551 21.93 7.39 1.71
N GLU A 552 21.79 6.84 2.92
CA GLU A 552 22.75 7.08 4.01
C GLU A 552 24.16 6.67 3.58
N SER A 553 24.31 5.51 2.92
CA SER A 553 25.60 5.02 2.46
C SER A 553 26.25 5.93 1.42
N LYS A 554 25.47 6.48 0.48
CA LYS A 554 25.97 7.47 -0.48
C LYS A 554 26.39 8.75 0.20
N LEU A 555 25.59 9.25 1.14
CA LEU A 555 25.86 10.49 1.84
C LEU A 555 27.08 10.37 2.77
N ILE A 556 27.22 9.24 3.47
CA ILE A 556 28.41 8.91 4.27
C ILE A 556 29.67 8.92 3.41
N LYS A 557 29.62 8.31 2.20
CA LYS A 557 30.76 8.32 1.27
C LYS A 557 31.08 9.74 0.78
N LYS A 558 30.06 10.49 0.37
CA LYS A 558 30.21 11.87 -0.10
C LYS A 558 30.83 12.77 0.97
N VAL A 559 30.31 12.75 2.20
CA VAL A 559 30.86 13.54 3.31
C VAL A 559 32.30 13.13 3.61
N ALA A 560 32.60 11.83 3.60
CA ALA A 560 33.96 11.33 3.76
C ALA A 560 34.90 11.69 2.59
N ASP A 561 34.38 12.04 1.40
CA ASP A 561 35.19 12.53 0.27
C ASP A 561 35.40 14.05 0.31
N GLU A 562 34.44 14.80 0.84
CA GLU A 562 34.40 16.27 0.76
C GLU A 562 35.08 16.97 1.95
N GLU A 563 35.02 16.43 3.16
CA GLU A 563 35.55 17.10 4.36
C GLU A 563 35.95 16.16 5.51
N SER A 564 36.79 16.66 6.42
CA SER A 564 37.14 15.96 7.66
C SER A 564 35.92 15.88 8.59
N CYS A 565 35.62 14.69 9.12
CA CYS A 565 34.37 14.44 9.84
C CYS A 565 34.42 13.30 10.87
N VAL A 566 33.54 13.38 11.86
CA VAL A 566 33.20 12.28 12.79
C VAL A 566 31.80 11.77 12.50
N ILE A 567 31.67 10.51 12.09
CA ILE A 567 30.38 9.87 11.75
C ILE A 567 29.98 8.87 12.84
N VAL A 568 28.81 9.07 13.45
CA VAL A 568 28.36 8.25 14.57
C VAL A 568 27.25 7.26 14.13
N GLY A 569 27.58 5.96 14.14
CA GLY A 569 26.67 4.86 13.82
C GLY A 569 26.45 4.62 12.31
N ARG A 570 25.22 4.24 11.92
CA ARG A 570 24.78 3.99 10.52
C ARG A 570 25.58 2.94 9.74
N CYS A 571 26.25 2.01 10.42
CA CYS A 571 27.20 1.08 9.80
C CYS A 571 28.31 1.80 9.01
N ALA A 572 28.68 3.02 9.41
CA ALA A 572 29.67 3.83 8.69
C ALA A 572 31.03 3.12 8.59
N ASP A 573 31.40 2.37 9.63
CA ASP A 573 32.59 1.51 9.66
C ASP A 573 32.63 0.52 8.48
N TYR A 574 31.51 -0.16 8.21
CA TYR A 574 31.37 -1.07 7.09
C TYR A 574 31.22 -0.36 5.75
N ILE A 575 30.47 0.75 5.70
CA ILE A 575 30.26 1.52 4.47
C ILE A 575 31.57 2.06 3.91
N LEU A 576 32.47 2.48 4.80
CA LEU A 576 33.79 3.02 4.48
C LEU A 576 34.91 1.98 4.59
N ARG A 577 34.60 0.67 4.66
CA ARG A 577 35.59 -0.39 4.92
C ARG A 577 36.76 -0.47 3.93
N ASN A 578 36.54 -0.04 2.69
CA ASN A 578 37.54 -0.05 1.61
C ASN A 578 38.44 1.20 1.61
N ARG A 579 38.29 2.08 2.61
CA ARG A 579 39.13 3.26 2.79
C ARG A 579 40.20 2.99 3.84
N GLU A 580 41.43 3.37 3.53
CA GLU A 580 42.58 3.25 4.44
C GLU A 580 42.75 4.49 5.34
N ASP A 581 42.17 5.62 4.94
CA ASP A 581 42.20 6.91 5.64
C ASP A 581 41.11 7.07 6.71
N VAL A 582 40.47 5.98 7.13
CA VAL A 582 39.39 5.98 8.12
C VAL A 582 39.85 5.32 9.42
N LEU A 583 39.54 5.95 10.56
CA LEU A 583 39.68 5.34 11.88
C LEU A 583 38.31 4.79 12.33
N LYS A 584 38.22 3.49 12.59
CA LYS A 584 36.98 2.78 12.98
C LYS A 584 37.00 2.47 14.47
N ILE A 585 36.02 3.00 15.20
CA ILE A 585 35.99 2.95 16.67
C ILE A 585 34.69 2.32 17.15
N PHE A 586 34.78 1.44 18.14
CA PHE A 586 33.63 0.92 18.87
C PHE A 586 33.67 1.32 20.34
N VAL A 587 32.58 1.90 20.86
CA VAL A 587 32.49 2.30 22.27
C VAL A 587 31.47 1.42 23.01
N TYR A 588 31.92 0.82 24.11
CA TYR A 588 31.10 -0.03 24.97
C TYR A 588 31.22 0.36 26.45
N SER A 589 30.34 -0.23 27.27
CA SER A 589 30.18 0.07 28.70
C SER A 589 29.45 -1.08 29.40
N ASP A 590 29.77 -1.30 30.66
CA ASP A 590 29.13 -2.28 31.52
C ASP A 590 27.66 -1.90 31.78
N MET A 591 26.82 -2.91 31.93
CA MET A 591 25.37 -2.72 32.04
C MET A 591 24.96 -1.79 33.19
N GLU A 592 25.67 -1.84 34.32
CA GLU A 592 25.41 -0.98 35.48
C GLU A 592 25.64 0.50 35.16
N ASN A 593 26.77 0.83 34.55
CA ASN A 593 27.11 2.19 34.12
C ASN A 593 26.17 2.69 33.02
N LYS A 594 25.77 1.82 32.07
CA LYS A 594 24.75 2.16 31.07
C LYS A 594 23.41 2.52 31.71
N ILE A 595 22.98 1.76 32.73
CA ILE A 595 21.74 2.04 33.47
C ILE A 595 21.87 3.34 34.25
N GLU A 596 23.00 3.58 34.93
CA GLU A 596 23.22 4.82 35.69
C GLU A 596 23.17 6.04 34.78
N ARG A 597 23.93 6.03 33.67
CA ARG A 597 23.90 7.11 32.67
C ARG A 597 22.50 7.27 32.07
N ALA A 598 21.79 6.17 31.80
CA ALA A 598 20.44 6.25 31.25
C ALA A 598 19.42 6.82 32.25
N THR A 599 19.58 6.51 33.54
CA THR A 599 18.77 7.06 34.62
C THR A 599 19.06 8.56 34.79
N LYS A 600 20.33 8.93 34.83
CA LYS A 600 20.81 10.31 35.05
C LYS A 600 20.47 11.25 33.90
N PHE A 601 20.70 10.84 32.65
CA PHE A 601 20.60 11.72 31.49
C PHE A 601 19.31 11.55 30.68
N TYR A 602 18.62 10.41 30.78
CA TYR A 602 17.35 10.16 30.07
C TYR A 602 16.13 10.08 31.00
N GLY A 603 16.30 10.20 32.33
CA GLY A 603 15.20 10.22 33.30
C GLY A 603 14.44 8.90 33.39
N LEU A 604 15.04 7.79 32.96
CA LEU A 604 14.43 6.46 33.00
C LEU A 604 14.59 5.84 34.39
N ASN A 605 13.59 5.11 34.90
CA ASN A 605 13.81 4.26 36.08
C ASN A 605 14.74 3.07 35.73
N LYS A 606 15.39 2.46 36.73
CA LYS A 606 16.40 1.41 36.51
C LYS A 606 15.90 0.23 35.66
N GLU A 607 14.67 -0.23 35.89
CA GLU A 607 14.09 -1.33 35.11
C GLU A 607 13.81 -0.93 33.66
N SER A 608 13.25 0.26 33.44
CA SER A 608 12.94 0.80 32.11
C SER A 608 14.22 1.10 31.34
N ALA A 609 15.26 1.59 32.01
CA ALA A 609 16.59 1.81 31.44
C ALA A 609 17.18 0.49 30.93
N LYS A 610 17.17 -0.57 31.75
CA LYS A 610 17.67 -1.89 31.34
C LYS A 610 16.90 -2.46 30.14
N LYS A 611 15.57 -2.37 30.15
CA LYS A 611 14.72 -2.80 29.03
C LYS A 611 15.02 -2.01 27.75
N GLU A 612 15.15 -0.69 27.85
CA GLU A 612 15.40 0.17 26.70
C GLU A 612 16.81 -0.02 26.13
N ILE A 613 17.85 -0.17 26.98
CA ILE A 613 19.22 -0.50 26.55
C ILE A 613 19.23 -1.81 25.75
N ASN A 614 18.67 -2.88 26.32
CA ASN A 614 18.61 -4.18 25.64
C ASN A 614 17.82 -4.10 24.33
N ARG A 615 16.72 -3.34 24.31
CA ARG A 615 15.91 -3.16 23.10
C ARG A 615 16.69 -2.44 22.01
N ILE A 616 17.32 -1.30 22.31
CA ILE A 616 18.05 -0.51 21.31
C ILE A 616 19.29 -1.24 20.81
N ASP A 617 20.08 -1.85 21.71
CA ASP A 617 21.29 -2.58 21.31
C ASP A 617 20.95 -3.79 20.43
N LYS A 618 19.87 -4.51 20.73
CA LYS A 618 19.37 -5.60 19.88
C LYS A 618 18.92 -5.09 18.51
N LEU A 619 18.21 -3.97 18.45
CA LEU A 619 17.78 -3.36 17.19
C LEU A 619 18.95 -2.90 16.32
N ARG A 620 20.02 -2.37 16.94
CA ARG A 620 21.27 -1.99 16.25
C ARG A 620 22.03 -3.21 15.75
N ALA A 621 22.19 -4.23 16.58
CA ALA A 621 22.83 -5.48 16.20
C ALA A 621 22.12 -6.15 15.01
N ASN A 622 20.79 -6.20 15.05
CA ASN A 622 19.97 -6.71 13.94
C ASN A 622 20.13 -5.89 12.65
N HIS A 623 20.10 -4.56 12.78
CA HIS A 623 20.27 -3.64 11.64
C HIS A 623 21.65 -3.83 11.00
N TYR A 624 22.71 -3.87 11.82
CA TYR A 624 24.07 -4.09 11.38
C TYR A 624 24.21 -5.44 10.68
N LYS A 625 23.85 -6.55 11.35
CA LYS A 625 23.92 -7.90 10.78
C LYS A 625 23.17 -8.04 9.46
N TYR A 626 22.03 -7.37 9.31
CA TYR A 626 21.28 -7.41 8.05
C TYR A 626 22.04 -6.76 6.89
N TYR A 627 22.66 -5.60 7.10
CA TYR A 627 23.30 -4.84 6.02
C TYR A 627 24.77 -5.21 5.78
N THR A 628 25.44 -5.73 6.80
CA THR A 628 26.88 -6.05 6.75
C THR A 628 27.16 -7.55 6.71
N GLU A 629 26.19 -8.38 7.09
CA GLU A 629 26.34 -9.83 7.38
C GLU A 629 27.31 -10.15 8.55
N ASN A 630 27.89 -9.12 9.19
CA ASN A 630 28.84 -9.24 10.30
C ASN A 630 28.15 -9.11 11.67
N ASP A 631 28.80 -9.60 12.73
CA ASP A 631 28.38 -9.31 14.10
C ASP A 631 28.83 -7.90 14.51
N TRP A 632 27.88 -7.09 14.98
CA TRP A 632 28.11 -5.70 15.37
C TRP A 632 29.13 -5.54 16.51
N ARG A 633 29.22 -6.54 17.40
CA ARG A 633 30.12 -6.52 18.57
C ARG A 633 31.46 -7.18 18.30
N ASP A 634 31.69 -7.71 17.10
CA ASP A 634 32.97 -8.31 16.75
C ASP A 634 34.03 -7.21 16.65
N SER A 635 35.07 -7.32 17.48
CA SER A 635 36.17 -6.36 17.55
C SER A 635 36.95 -6.27 16.25
N SER A 636 36.93 -7.30 15.40
CA SER A 636 37.66 -7.31 14.12
C SER A 636 37.11 -6.31 13.09
N ASN A 637 35.89 -5.77 13.30
CA ASN A 637 35.34 -4.72 12.44
C ASN A 637 35.95 -3.33 12.70
N TYR A 638 36.65 -3.16 13.83
CA TYR A 638 37.09 -1.86 14.33
C TYR A 638 38.60 -1.85 14.55
N ASP A 639 39.22 -0.70 14.37
CA ASP A 639 40.64 -0.53 14.68
C ASP A 639 40.84 -0.51 16.20
N ILE A 640 39.89 0.09 16.94
CA ILE A 640 39.97 0.28 18.38
C ILE A 640 38.60 0.14 19.05
N CYS A 641 38.56 -0.65 20.13
CA CYS A 641 37.40 -0.78 21.01
C CYS A 641 37.68 -0.10 22.36
N ILE A 642 36.82 0.82 22.77
CA ILE A 642 37.00 1.66 23.95
C ILE A 642 35.94 1.31 25.00
N ASN A 643 36.40 0.87 26.18
CA ASN A 643 35.56 0.80 27.37
C ASN A 643 35.47 2.20 28.00
N SER A 644 34.31 2.84 27.85
CA SER A 644 34.05 4.18 28.39
C SER A 644 34.03 4.24 29.92
N ASP A 645 33.92 3.11 30.61
CA ASP A 645 33.85 3.07 32.08
C ASP A 645 35.23 3.03 32.71
N ALA A 646 36.17 2.31 32.06
CA ALA A 646 37.56 2.27 32.50
C ALA A 646 38.27 3.61 32.31
N LEU A 647 37.92 4.35 31.26
CA LEU A 647 38.62 5.59 30.87
C LEU A 647 37.86 6.86 31.24
N GLY A 648 36.52 6.82 31.31
CA GLY A 648 35.71 8.03 31.29
C GLY A 648 35.60 8.64 29.89
N VAL A 649 34.59 9.49 29.68
CA VAL A 649 34.26 10.04 28.35
C VAL A 649 35.34 11.03 27.89
N GLU A 650 35.85 11.85 28.80
CA GLU A 650 36.85 12.87 28.53
C GLU A 650 38.18 12.23 28.10
N ARG A 651 38.69 11.27 28.88
CA ARG A 651 39.94 10.57 28.54
C ARG A 651 39.81 9.70 27.29
N ALA A 652 38.66 9.06 27.09
CA ALA A 652 38.37 8.35 25.85
C ALA A 652 38.46 9.28 24.63
N SER A 653 37.93 10.51 24.72
CA SER A 653 38.05 11.49 23.64
C SER A 653 39.49 11.93 23.37
N GLU A 654 40.32 12.07 24.42
CA GLU A 654 41.75 12.42 24.30
C GLU A 654 42.52 11.33 23.57
N ILE A 655 42.34 10.08 23.99
CA ILE A 655 43.01 8.93 23.36
C ILE A 655 42.68 8.89 21.87
N ILE A 656 41.40 9.07 21.49
CA ILE A 656 41.01 9.11 20.07
C ILE A 656 41.72 10.24 19.32
N CYS A 657 41.80 11.44 19.91
CA CYS A 657 42.50 12.57 19.29
C CYS A 657 44.01 12.28 19.16
N ASP A 658 44.61 11.67 20.18
CA ASP A 658 46.02 11.29 20.17
C ASP A 658 46.31 10.25 19.08
N ILE A 659 45.44 9.26 18.89
CA ILE A 659 45.58 8.26 17.82
C ILE A 659 45.50 8.92 16.44
N VAL A 660 44.61 9.89 16.26
CA VAL A 660 44.46 10.62 14.99
C VAL A 660 45.69 11.48 14.71
N ASN A 661 46.19 12.19 15.73
CA ASN A 661 47.35 13.05 15.61
C ASN A 661 48.66 12.26 15.43
N ASN A 662 48.74 11.09 16.08
CA ASN A 662 49.91 10.21 16.07
C ASN A 662 49.76 9.00 15.14
N LYS A 663 48.80 8.98 14.19
CA LYS A 663 48.68 7.92 13.19
C LYS A 663 49.91 7.99 12.28
N VAL A 664 50.97 7.31 12.71
CA VAL A 664 52.15 6.96 11.95
C VAL A 664 51.64 6.15 10.77
N THR A 665 51.93 6.62 9.55
CA THR A 665 51.94 5.78 8.35
C THR A 665 52.83 4.58 8.63
N VAL A 666 52.23 3.47 9.08
CA VAL A 666 52.85 2.16 8.99
C VAL A 666 52.57 1.71 7.57
N SER A 667 53.58 1.91 6.73
CA SER A 667 53.71 1.48 5.33
C SER A 667 53.45 -0.01 5.14
#